data_AF-A0AAV9IXB5-F1
#
_entry.id   AF-A0AAV9IXB5-F1
#
_cell.length_a   1.000
_cell.length_b   1.000
_cell.length_c   1.000
_cell.angle_alpha   90.00
_cell.angle_beta   90.00
_cell.angle_gamma   90.00
#
_symmetry.space_group_name_H-M   'P 1'
#
loop_
_entity.id
_entity.type
_entity.pdbx_description
1 polymer ?
#
loop_
_entity_poly.entity_id
_entity_poly.type
_entity_poly.pdbx_seq_one_letter_code
_entity_poly.pdbx_strand_id
1 'polypeptide(L)'
;MTPPGPESKFPAIDAIRDPQRRCETYLELFRTHLARTVSECQRGEADARHPPLGRIIVHVCTSDTVPLVVSRRAVPVFVYELLRLCPARPLRLFQRGTPEGGVAGATTDCAIPEEHLRAVAEYVLEVVQGPRALSFNEALAVLRSRIAQIYAARGHYVEAAAILESVGAEAGTVAGTAAAELMANEGLTERTPSSPAAASAPPVSGAGSWAQLVDVSSFAACMDPFLIHVRIASLYLDAWEEECWERQPRGSGETAAEWLRRAQYHATKARTCETMESSAWSAASTESAETPETDAWLQRLEEVLRKSGGDAAMACGATVAHARVADYRGDFLRAGRGYLTALFGIENAHQRWVHWTQAQEERHVESVESRMRAMRGRLSPAEASSTSASPPRHEEEATAWERRAADAAYHPWLMRHLLRRAANAIALAPAGAQRSHLLHVLIGSDALRRYAADASDQSVDARFPLDVFMALCRHRRMRLPSASSTGSSADRPQLRYFVDEFLFPHQRGEWLHRALLEHNIAALSLVYNNIGFAELQRHAAVHRHHEASDAVGASASVQGAEESAERVAACMIAEGRLPAATPGRSGAEAASAASDDTEDTGPYIDQADERIYFRPSRPHQVFVAAADDALAGHPGGLLDGTTGDTAAEREVASSALDRQPRSLASWQIDAVCQATHRIAQRIARLCPHLIADDAGRSGGHI
;
A
#
# COMPACT_ATOMS: atom_id res chain seq x y z
N MET A 1 55.13 11.20 8.44
CA MET A 1 55.27 9.75 8.27
C MET A 1 53.87 9.15 8.29
N THR A 2 53.42 8.56 7.18
CA THR A 2 52.15 7.83 7.14
C THR A 2 52.26 6.62 8.07
N PRO A 3 51.33 6.42 9.01
CA PRO A 3 51.34 5.23 9.85
C PRO A 3 51.27 3.97 8.97
N PRO A 4 51.95 2.86 9.35
CA PRO A 4 51.91 1.63 8.58
C PRO A 4 50.46 1.16 8.40
N GLY A 5 50.14 0.65 7.22
CA GLY A 5 48.81 0.11 6.91
C GLY A 5 48.46 -1.11 7.76
N PRO A 6 47.17 -1.52 7.80
CA PRO A 6 46.72 -2.69 8.56
C PRO A 6 47.49 -3.97 8.23
N GLU A 7 47.94 -4.07 6.98
CA GLU A 7 48.65 -5.22 6.41
C GLU A 7 49.91 -5.59 7.19
N SER A 8 50.60 -4.62 7.80
CA SER A 8 51.82 -4.91 8.57
C SER A 8 51.55 -5.73 9.82
N LYS A 9 50.29 -5.79 10.29
CA LYS A 9 49.88 -6.53 11.49
C LYS A 9 49.33 -7.92 11.19
N PHE A 10 48.90 -8.20 9.96
CA PHE A 10 48.29 -9.49 9.61
C PHE A 10 49.16 -10.71 9.94
N PRO A 11 50.48 -10.74 9.63
CA PRO A 11 51.30 -11.91 9.95
C PRO A 11 51.39 -12.22 11.44
N ALA A 12 51.39 -11.18 12.28
CA ALA A 12 51.43 -11.33 13.74
C ALA A 12 50.12 -11.89 14.30
N ILE A 13 48.98 -11.47 13.73
CA ILE A 13 47.66 -11.97 14.12
C ILE A 13 47.48 -13.42 13.64
N ASP A 14 47.92 -13.72 12.42
CA ASP A 14 47.84 -15.07 11.85
C ASP A 14 48.67 -16.12 12.60
N ALA A 15 49.70 -15.69 13.33
CA ALA A 15 50.51 -16.54 14.20
C ALA A 15 49.78 -16.98 15.50
N ILE A 16 48.67 -16.33 15.88
CA ILE A 16 47.93 -16.64 17.12
C ILE A 16 47.22 -17.99 16.98
N ARG A 17 47.68 -19.03 17.69
CA ARG A 17 47.11 -20.40 17.55
C ARG A 17 45.65 -20.54 17.98
N ASP A 18 45.23 -19.79 19.01
CA ASP A 18 43.85 -19.83 19.50
C ASP A 18 42.91 -19.07 18.56
N PRO A 19 41.92 -19.72 17.91
CA PRO A 19 41.01 -19.08 16.98
C PRO A 19 40.15 -17.99 17.63
N GLN A 20 39.79 -18.13 18.92
CA GLN A 20 38.97 -17.12 19.58
C GLN A 20 39.78 -15.83 19.82
N ARG A 21 40.96 -15.95 20.42
CA ARG A 21 41.87 -14.82 20.60
C ARG A 21 42.26 -14.19 19.26
N ARG A 22 42.44 -15.00 18.21
CA ARG A 22 42.71 -14.49 16.85
C ARG A 22 41.53 -13.66 16.33
N CYS A 23 40.30 -14.16 16.48
CA CYS A 23 39.07 -13.43 16.13
C CYS A 23 38.96 -12.10 16.88
N GLU A 24 39.16 -12.10 18.20
CA GLU A 24 39.11 -10.90 19.04
C GLU A 24 40.16 -9.87 18.62
N THR A 25 41.37 -10.32 18.27
CA THR A 25 42.45 -9.43 17.79
C THR A 25 42.10 -8.81 16.43
N TYR A 26 41.47 -9.56 15.52
CA TYR A 26 40.94 -9.02 14.26
C TYR A 26 39.82 -8.00 14.48
N LEU A 27 38.91 -8.26 15.42
CA LEU A 27 37.83 -7.33 15.81
C LEU A 27 38.39 -6.03 16.40
N GLU A 28 39.40 -6.12 17.26
CA GLU A 28 40.07 -4.95 17.84
C GLU A 28 40.80 -4.12 16.79
N LEU A 29 41.52 -4.79 15.87
CA LEU A 29 42.18 -4.13 14.74
C LEU A 29 41.15 -3.39 13.87
N PHE A 30 40.03 -4.05 13.57
CA PHE A 30 38.94 -3.47 12.79
C PHE A 30 38.34 -2.25 13.49
N ARG A 31 37.96 -2.35 14.77
CA ARG A 31 37.41 -1.23 15.55
C ARG A 31 38.37 -0.04 15.62
N THR A 32 39.67 -0.31 15.77
CA THR A 32 40.70 0.74 15.77
C THR A 32 40.74 1.49 14.43
N HIS A 33 40.71 0.76 13.31
CA HIS A 33 40.69 1.37 11.99
C HIS A 33 39.34 2.03 11.67
N LEU A 34 38.25 1.51 12.22
CA LEU A 34 36.92 2.08 12.09
C LEU A 34 36.83 3.45 12.77
N ALA A 35 37.27 3.54 14.03
CA ALA A 35 37.33 4.79 14.77
C ALA A 35 38.23 5.83 14.07
N ARG A 36 39.36 5.38 13.50
CA ARG A 36 40.24 6.24 12.72
C ARG A 36 39.58 6.73 11.43
N THR A 37 38.90 5.85 10.69
CA THR A 37 38.20 6.21 9.45
C THR A 37 37.09 7.21 9.74
N VAL A 38 36.32 7.02 10.82
CA VAL A 38 35.33 8.00 11.30
C VAL A 38 35.98 9.36 11.55
N SER A 39 37.12 9.39 12.24
CA SER A 39 37.85 10.65 12.52
C SER A 39 38.41 11.31 11.26
N GLU A 40 38.86 10.54 10.27
CA GLU A 40 39.33 11.04 8.97
C GLU A 40 38.16 11.59 8.14
N CYS A 41 37.02 10.90 8.12
CA CYS A 41 35.78 11.35 7.48
C CYS A 41 35.27 12.66 8.08
N GLN A 42 35.25 12.77 9.42
CA GLN A 42 34.87 13.99 10.12
C GLN A 42 35.78 15.18 9.81
N ARG A 43 37.04 14.92 9.44
CA ARG A 43 38.00 15.95 9.00
C ARG A 43 37.97 16.21 7.49
N GLY A 44 37.19 15.46 6.71
CA GLY A 44 37.18 15.56 5.24
C GLY A 44 38.47 15.06 4.58
N GLU A 45 39.29 14.28 5.30
CA GLU A 45 40.59 13.78 4.83
C GLU A 45 40.52 12.35 4.30
N ALA A 46 39.38 11.69 4.43
CA ALA A 46 39.24 10.29 4.05
C ALA A 46 39.29 10.11 2.52
N ASP A 47 40.23 9.28 2.05
CA ASP A 47 40.32 8.87 0.65
C ASP A 47 39.27 7.80 0.35
N ALA A 48 38.30 8.15 -0.49
CA ALA A 48 37.20 7.27 -0.88
C ALA A 48 37.67 6.06 -1.71
N ARG A 49 38.89 6.07 -2.29
CA ARG A 49 39.28 5.07 -3.29
C ARG A 49 39.55 3.70 -2.70
N HIS A 50 40.15 3.57 -1.52
CA HIS A 50 40.42 2.27 -0.89
C HIS A 50 40.51 2.36 0.65
N PRO A 51 39.37 2.29 1.35
CA PRO A 51 39.36 2.42 2.80
C PRO A 51 40.11 1.24 3.45
N PRO A 52 41.03 1.49 4.40
CA PRO A 52 41.78 0.47 5.14
C PRO A 52 40.88 -0.62 5.75
N LEU A 53 39.62 -0.28 6.06
CA LEU A 53 38.57 -1.18 6.51
C LEU A 53 38.27 -2.31 5.53
N GLY A 54 38.16 -2.01 4.24
CA GLY A 54 37.92 -3.00 3.21
C GLY A 54 39.03 -4.04 3.16
N ARG A 55 40.29 -3.62 3.35
CA ARG A 55 41.45 -4.52 3.33
C ARG A 55 41.47 -5.50 4.49
N ILE A 56 41.02 -5.09 5.69
CA ILE A 56 40.90 -6.00 6.83
C ILE A 56 39.85 -7.09 6.53
N ILE A 57 38.67 -6.69 6.05
CA ILE A 57 37.59 -7.61 5.72
C ILE A 57 38.05 -8.57 4.62
N VAL A 58 38.66 -8.04 3.56
CA VAL A 58 39.21 -8.84 2.46
C VAL A 58 40.27 -9.83 2.95
N HIS A 59 41.21 -9.42 3.80
CA HIS A 59 42.22 -10.33 4.35
C HIS A 59 41.58 -11.47 5.14
N VAL A 60 40.63 -11.14 6.02
CA VAL A 60 39.90 -12.15 6.80
C VAL A 60 39.12 -13.10 5.89
N CYS A 61 38.48 -12.62 4.81
CA CYS A 61 37.72 -13.46 3.91
C CYS A 61 38.60 -14.32 2.97
N THR A 62 39.65 -13.74 2.41
CA THR A 62 40.41 -14.33 1.28
C THR A 62 41.69 -15.04 1.70
N SER A 63 42.25 -14.74 2.87
CA SER A 63 43.51 -15.33 3.27
C SER A 63 43.38 -16.81 3.64
N ASP A 64 44.30 -17.62 3.11
CA ASP A 64 44.44 -19.03 3.47
C ASP A 64 45.02 -19.24 4.88
N THR A 65 45.63 -18.21 5.46
CA THR A 65 46.16 -18.24 6.82
C THR A 65 45.09 -18.04 7.89
N VAL A 66 43.93 -17.50 7.53
CA VAL A 66 42.82 -17.23 8.45
C VAL A 66 41.82 -18.39 8.40
N PRO A 67 41.64 -19.15 9.50
CA PRO A 67 40.68 -20.25 9.53
C PRO A 67 39.27 -19.78 9.23
N LEU A 68 38.49 -20.62 8.54
CA LEU A 68 37.12 -20.26 8.15
C LEU A 68 36.22 -19.98 9.37
N VAL A 69 36.45 -20.67 10.49
CA VAL A 69 35.72 -20.44 11.76
C VAL A 69 35.92 -19.01 12.28
N VAL A 70 37.14 -18.49 12.19
CA VAL A 70 37.45 -17.10 12.58
C VAL A 70 36.75 -16.13 11.64
N SER A 71 36.82 -16.41 10.34
CA SER A 71 36.24 -15.56 9.30
C SER A 71 34.70 -15.49 9.41
N ARG A 72 34.03 -16.64 9.57
CA ARG A 72 32.57 -16.72 9.73
C ARG A 72 32.07 -16.00 10.98
N ARG A 73 32.89 -15.89 12.02
CA ARG A 73 32.57 -15.17 13.25
C ARG A 73 32.86 -13.67 13.15
N ALA A 74 33.97 -13.29 12.54
CA ALA A 74 34.41 -11.89 12.46
C ALA A 74 33.62 -11.09 11.41
N VAL A 75 33.34 -11.67 10.24
CA VAL A 75 32.75 -10.94 9.10
C VAL A 75 31.34 -10.38 9.41
N PRO A 76 30.40 -11.13 10.02
CA PRO A 76 29.10 -10.56 10.40
C PRO A 76 29.23 -9.38 11.37
N VAL A 77 30.18 -9.44 12.30
CA VAL A 77 30.46 -8.34 13.25
C VAL A 77 31.05 -7.13 12.53
N PHE A 78 31.96 -7.34 11.58
CA PHE A 78 32.48 -6.24 10.74
C PHE A 78 31.36 -5.54 9.96
N VAL A 79 30.50 -6.33 9.30
CA VAL A 79 29.35 -5.80 8.56
C VAL A 79 28.43 -5.05 9.52
N TYR A 80 28.07 -5.62 10.67
CA TYR A 80 27.22 -4.97 11.65
C TYR A 80 27.81 -3.62 12.14
N GLU A 81 29.09 -3.58 12.49
CA GLU A 81 29.74 -2.35 12.96
C GLU A 81 29.85 -1.29 11.85
N LEU A 82 30.06 -1.70 10.57
CA LEU A 82 29.98 -0.78 9.43
C LEU A 82 28.57 -0.18 9.29
N LEU A 83 27.55 -1.03 9.39
CA LEU A 83 26.15 -0.61 9.26
C LEU A 83 25.69 0.26 10.42
N ARG A 84 26.18 0.00 11.64
CA ARG A 84 25.85 0.76 12.83
C ARG A 84 26.30 2.23 12.72
N LEU A 85 27.43 2.47 12.08
CA LEU A 85 27.98 3.83 11.91
C LEU A 85 27.36 4.62 10.77
N CYS A 86 26.65 3.94 9.88
CA CYS A 86 25.74 4.54 8.93
C CYS A 86 24.31 4.11 9.26
N PRO A 87 23.63 4.66 10.28
CA PRO A 87 22.21 4.41 10.46
C PRO A 87 21.49 4.60 9.13
N ALA A 88 20.76 3.58 8.67
CA ALA A 88 19.93 3.73 7.49
C ALA A 88 18.99 4.88 7.76
N ARG A 89 18.82 5.78 6.80
CA ARG A 89 17.47 6.32 6.64
C ARG A 89 16.63 5.09 6.32
N PRO A 90 15.67 4.70 7.18
CA PRO A 90 14.84 3.55 6.88
C PRO A 90 14.29 3.77 5.49
N LEU A 91 14.54 2.82 4.59
CA LEU A 91 13.94 2.82 3.26
C LEU A 91 12.43 2.76 3.47
N ARG A 92 11.84 3.94 3.56
CA ARG A 92 10.40 4.08 3.58
C ARG A 92 10.00 3.63 2.19
N LEU A 93 9.50 2.38 2.09
CA LEU A 93 9.01 1.71 0.87
C LEU A 93 8.07 2.58 0.02
N PHE A 94 7.62 3.71 0.56
CA PHE A 94 6.66 4.58 -0.04
C PHE A 94 7.04 6.07 0.00
N GLN A 95 7.95 6.57 0.85
CA GLN A 95 8.22 8.02 0.85
C GLN A 95 9.06 8.44 -0.36
N ARG A 96 8.37 8.95 -1.38
CA ARG A 96 8.95 9.74 -2.46
C ARG A 96 9.55 11.02 -1.85
N GLY A 97 10.77 11.35 -2.24
CA GLY A 97 11.44 12.58 -1.84
C GLY A 97 10.53 13.77 -2.13
N THR A 98 10.07 14.45 -1.08
CA THR A 98 9.72 15.86 -1.24
C THR A 98 10.97 16.54 -1.81
N PRO A 99 10.89 17.25 -2.95
CA PRO A 99 12.05 17.93 -3.50
C PRO A 99 12.66 18.79 -2.39
N GLU A 100 13.99 18.83 -2.35
CA GLU A 100 14.84 19.43 -1.30
C GLU A 100 14.70 20.96 -1.16
N GLY A 101 13.48 21.50 -1.26
CA GLY A 101 13.15 22.88 -0.98
C GLY A 101 13.05 23.10 0.53
N GLY A 102 14.19 23.35 1.19
CA GLY A 102 14.21 24.24 2.36
C GLY A 102 14.71 23.71 3.69
N VAL A 103 15.08 22.44 3.85
CA VAL A 103 15.71 21.95 5.09
C VAL A 103 17.11 21.38 4.81
N ALA A 104 17.97 22.19 4.21
CA ALA A 104 19.38 21.88 3.96
C ALA A 104 20.26 21.86 5.24
N GLY A 105 19.68 21.78 6.44
CA GLY A 105 20.39 22.04 7.71
C GLY A 105 20.44 20.90 8.73
N ALA A 106 19.79 19.76 8.48
CA ALA A 106 19.79 18.63 9.41
C ALA A 106 20.38 17.38 8.75
N THR A 107 21.65 17.45 8.37
CA THR A 107 22.45 16.24 8.20
C THR A 107 22.53 15.59 9.56
N THR A 108 21.73 14.55 9.80
CA THR A 108 21.98 13.61 10.90
C THR A 108 23.44 13.19 10.81
N ASP A 109 24.25 13.55 11.82
CA ASP A 109 25.69 13.29 11.90
C ASP A 109 25.98 11.79 11.80
N CYS A 110 26.02 11.30 10.57
CA CYS A 110 26.49 9.96 10.26
C CYS A 110 28.00 9.96 10.49
N ALA A 111 28.50 9.04 11.31
CA ALA A 111 29.93 8.96 11.60
C ALA A 111 30.76 8.64 10.34
N ILE A 112 30.15 7.98 9.35
CA ILE A 112 30.76 7.68 8.04
C ILE A 112 29.80 8.16 6.93
N PRO A 113 30.30 8.89 5.91
CA PRO A 113 29.51 9.25 4.73
C PRO A 113 29.05 8.01 3.95
N GLU A 114 27.83 8.04 3.40
CA GLU A 114 27.27 6.92 2.63
C GLU A 114 28.12 6.55 1.40
N GLU A 115 28.84 7.52 0.80
CA GLU A 115 29.77 7.25 -0.31
C GLU A 115 30.96 6.38 0.11
N HIS A 116 31.49 6.62 1.32
CA HIS A 116 32.57 5.81 1.87
C HIS A 116 32.09 4.40 2.18
N LEU A 117 30.91 4.26 2.80
CA LEU A 117 30.34 2.94 3.04
C LEU A 117 30.10 2.17 1.73
N ARG A 118 29.56 2.84 0.71
CA ARG A 118 29.41 2.25 -0.63
C ARG A 118 30.75 1.76 -1.19
N ALA A 119 31.79 2.59 -1.16
CA ALA A 119 33.11 2.22 -1.67
C ALA A 119 33.74 1.04 -0.90
N VAL A 120 33.64 1.02 0.44
CA VAL A 120 34.06 -0.15 1.25
C VAL A 120 33.31 -1.40 0.79
N ALA A 121 31.98 -1.28 0.65
CA ALA A 121 31.11 -2.41 0.44
C ALA A 121 31.25 -2.99 -0.98
N GLU A 122 31.39 -2.16 -2.00
CA GLU A 122 31.71 -2.56 -3.37
C GLU A 122 33.07 -3.26 -3.44
N TYR A 123 34.10 -2.69 -2.81
CA TYR A 123 35.42 -3.32 -2.74
C TYR A 123 35.37 -4.70 -2.06
N VAL A 124 34.64 -4.80 -0.94
CA VAL A 124 34.46 -6.09 -0.24
C VAL A 124 33.71 -7.08 -1.13
N LEU A 125 32.64 -6.67 -1.82
CA LEU A 125 31.89 -7.57 -2.71
C LEU A 125 32.73 -8.03 -3.90
N GLU A 126 33.45 -7.13 -4.57
CA GLU A 126 34.29 -7.46 -5.72
C GLU A 126 35.37 -8.48 -5.35
N VAL A 127 36.04 -8.28 -4.22
CA VAL A 127 37.16 -9.15 -3.83
C VAL A 127 36.71 -10.45 -3.18
N VAL A 128 35.62 -10.45 -2.41
CA VAL A 128 35.12 -11.66 -1.73
C VAL A 128 34.31 -12.56 -2.69
N GLN A 129 33.86 -12.06 -3.84
CA GLN A 129 33.17 -12.83 -4.89
C GLN A 129 33.98 -14.01 -5.48
N GLY A 130 35.24 -14.20 -5.08
CA GLY A 130 36.06 -15.36 -5.45
C GLY A 130 35.62 -16.70 -4.82
N PRO A 131 36.52 -17.71 -4.70
CA PRO A 131 36.18 -19.10 -4.36
C PRO A 131 35.53 -19.29 -2.98
N ARG A 132 35.58 -18.27 -2.11
CA ARG A 132 35.01 -18.32 -0.76
C ARG A 132 33.67 -17.58 -0.61
N ALA A 133 33.10 -17.02 -1.69
CA ALA A 133 31.83 -16.30 -1.62
C ALA A 133 30.71 -17.12 -0.94
N LEU A 134 30.60 -18.41 -1.28
CA LEU A 134 29.65 -19.35 -0.67
C LEU A 134 29.79 -19.47 0.85
N SER A 135 30.99 -19.27 1.39
CA SER A 135 31.25 -19.42 2.83
C SER A 135 30.79 -18.23 3.66
N PHE A 136 30.50 -17.09 3.01
CA PHE A 136 30.14 -15.82 3.64
C PHE A 136 28.81 -15.25 3.13
N ASN A 137 28.00 -16.06 2.43
CA ASN A 137 26.81 -15.62 1.72
C ASN A 137 25.88 -14.74 2.59
N GLU A 138 25.61 -15.13 3.83
CA GLU A 138 24.74 -14.37 4.74
C GLU A 138 25.26 -12.95 5.04
N ALA A 139 26.55 -12.82 5.32
CA ALA A 139 27.15 -11.52 5.60
C ALA A 139 27.24 -10.65 4.34
N LEU A 140 27.52 -11.26 3.18
CA LEU A 140 27.51 -10.57 1.90
C LEU A 140 26.10 -10.13 1.49
N ALA A 141 25.08 -10.91 1.82
CA ALA A 141 23.70 -10.58 1.54
C ALA A 141 23.22 -9.39 2.38
N VAL A 142 23.61 -9.30 3.66
CA VAL A 142 23.35 -8.10 4.49
C VAL A 142 24.07 -6.87 3.93
N LEU A 143 25.31 -7.05 3.47
CA LEU A 143 26.07 -5.98 2.82
C LEU A 143 25.41 -5.51 1.51
N ARG A 144 25.04 -6.44 0.61
CA ARG A 144 24.32 -6.16 -0.64
C ARG A 144 22.99 -5.48 -0.39
N SER A 145 22.22 -5.97 0.59
CA SER A 145 20.97 -5.35 1.02
C SER A 145 21.21 -3.90 1.38
N ARG A 146 22.26 -3.61 2.16
CA ARG A 146 22.61 -2.24 2.50
C ARG A 146 22.99 -1.39 1.29
N ILE A 147 23.88 -1.87 0.43
CA ILE A 147 24.33 -1.12 -0.75
C ILE A 147 23.13 -0.78 -1.63
N ALA A 148 22.21 -1.74 -1.84
CA ALA A 148 20.98 -1.49 -2.56
C ALA A 148 20.14 -0.35 -1.94
N GLN A 149 20.13 -0.19 -0.60
CA GLN A 149 19.48 0.95 0.04
C GLN A 149 20.14 2.28 -0.31
N ILE A 150 21.47 2.31 -0.33
CA ILE A 150 22.24 3.51 -0.67
C ILE A 150 22.00 3.89 -2.14
N TYR A 151 21.99 2.92 -3.05
CA TYR A 151 21.67 3.15 -4.46
C TYR A 151 20.23 3.64 -4.65
N ALA A 152 19.26 3.00 -3.99
CA ALA A 152 17.85 3.42 -4.05
C ALA A 152 17.63 4.83 -3.47
N ALA A 153 18.33 5.20 -2.40
CA ALA A 153 18.26 6.53 -1.81
C ALA A 153 18.79 7.63 -2.76
N ARG A 154 19.64 7.26 -3.72
CA ARG A 154 20.19 8.15 -4.76
C ARG A 154 19.40 8.12 -6.08
N GLY A 155 18.30 7.39 -6.14
CA GLY A 155 17.51 7.24 -7.37
C GLY A 155 18.07 6.22 -8.38
N HIS A 156 19.12 5.47 -8.03
CA HIS A 156 19.70 4.41 -8.85
C HIS A 156 18.99 3.08 -8.60
N TYR A 157 17.71 3.01 -8.97
CA TYR A 157 16.83 1.92 -8.59
C TYR A 157 17.13 0.61 -9.34
N VAL A 158 17.57 0.67 -10.60
CA VAL A 158 17.89 -0.50 -11.41
C VAL A 158 19.13 -1.21 -10.85
N GLU A 159 20.17 -0.44 -10.53
CA GLU A 159 21.39 -0.95 -9.91
C GLU A 159 21.10 -1.52 -8.52
N ALA A 160 20.27 -0.83 -7.72
CA ALA A 160 19.82 -1.34 -6.44
C ALA A 160 19.09 -2.69 -6.57
N ALA A 161 18.22 -2.81 -7.58
CA ALA A 161 17.51 -4.07 -7.87
C ALA A 161 18.50 -5.17 -8.24
N ALA A 162 19.41 -4.92 -9.20
CA ALA A 162 20.42 -5.88 -9.64
C ALA A 162 21.31 -6.39 -8.49
N ILE A 163 21.69 -5.51 -7.56
CA ILE A 163 22.42 -5.89 -6.35
C ILE A 163 21.61 -6.88 -5.50
N LEU A 164 20.31 -6.64 -5.30
CA LEU A 164 19.44 -7.55 -4.55
C LEU A 164 19.15 -8.85 -5.30
N GLU A 165 19.08 -8.84 -6.63
CA GLU A 165 18.90 -10.05 -7.43
C GLU A 165 20.04 -11.05 -7.21
N SER A 166 21.28 -10.55 -7.04
CA SER A 166 22.42 -11.40 -6.69
C SER A 166 22.27 -12.08 -5.33
N VAL A 167 21.52 -11.48 -4.40
CA VAL A 167 21.17 -12.12 -3.12
C VAL A 167 20.14 -13.24 -3.34
N GLY A 168 19.08 -12.95 -4.10
CA GLY A 168 17.98 -13.89 -4.34
C GLY A 168 18.41 -15.16 -5.09
N ALA A 169 19.35 -15.04 -6.03
CA ALA A 169 19.92 -16.18 -6.74
C ALA A 169 20.75 -17.10 -5.81
N GLU A 170 21.48 -16.52 -4.86
CA GLU A 170 22.35 -17.25 -3.95
C GLU A 170 21.58 -17.86 -2.76
N ALA A 171 20.53 -17.18 -2.26
CA ALA A 171 19.73 -17.61 -1.10
C ALA A 171 18.97 -18.94 -1.32
N GLY A 172 18.63 -19.27 -2.58
CA GLY A 172 17.99 -20.54 -2.93
C GLY A 172 18.82 -21.78 -2.57
N THR A 173 20.13 -21.63 -2.34
CA THR A 173 21.03 -22.73 -1.94
C THR A 173 21.21 -22.86 -0.42
N VAL A 174 20.95 -21.80 0.37
CA VAL A 174 21.28 -21.76 1.82
C VAL A 174 20.04 -21.84 2.71
N ALA A 175 18.86 -21.44 2.22
CA ALA A 175 17.61 -21.37 3.00
C ALA A 175 17.12 -22.72 3.58
N GLY A 176 17.74 -23.84 3.23
CA GLY A 176 17.42 -25.16 3.80
C GLY A 176 18.23 -25.57 5.04
N THR A 177 19.36 -24.93 5.35
CA THR A 177 20.32 -25.49 6.33
C THR A 177 20.78 -24.53 7.42
N ALA A 178 20.92 -23.23 7.15
CA ALA A 178 21.64 -22.34 8.07
C ALA A 178 20.84 -21.92 9.31
N ALA A 179 19.53 -21.66 9.20
CA ALA A 179 18.69 -21.33 10.36
C ALA A 179 18.56 -22.52 11.35
N ALA A 180 18.54 -23.74 10.82
CA ALA A 180 18.52 -24.97 11.63
C ALA A 180 19.88 -25.26 12.28
N GLU A 181 21.00 -25.02 11.58
CA GLU A 181 22.36 -25.21 12.13
C GLU A 181 22.77 -24.16 13.16
N LEU A 182 22.32 -22.90 13.02
CA LEU A 182 22.61 -21.85 14.00
C LEU A 182 21.88 -22.12 15.33
N MET A 183 20.61 -22.55 15.25
CA MET A 183 19.79 -22.93 16.42
C MET A 183 20.27 -24.23 17.07
N ALA A 184 20.74 -25.21 16.28
CA ALA A 184 21.28 -26.47 16.81
C ALA A 184 22.61 -26.28 17.56
N ASN A 185 23.44 -25.30 17.16
CA ASN A 185 24.70 -25.01 17.82
C ASN A 185 24.56 -24.23 19.14
N GLU A 186 23.41 -23.59 19.40
CA GLU A 186 23.10 -23.03 20.73
C GLU A 186 22.80 -24.12 21.78
N GLY A 187 22.45 -25.35 21.36
CA GLY A 187 22.17 -26.48 22.26
C GLY A 187 23.40 -27.26 22.76
N LEU A 188 24.61 -26.90 22.35
CA LEU A 188 25.86 -27.62 22.68
C LEU A 188 26.69 -26.98 23.80
N THR A 189 26.09 -26.14 24.65
CA THR A 189 26.74 -25.69 25.88
C THR A 189 26.69 -26.78 26.96
N GLU A 190 27.81 -27.48 27.09
CA GLU A 190 28.35 -28.14 28.29
C GLU A 190 27.36 -28.80 29.28
N ARG A 191 27.22 -30.13 29.14
CA ARG A 191 26.95 -31.00 30.30
C ARG A 191 28.09 -30.84 31.30
N THR A 192 27.87 -30.05 32.35
CA THR A 192 28.71 -30.05 33.54
C THR A 192 28.48 -31.35 34.34
N PRO A 193 29.52 -32.11 34.69
CA PRO A 193 29.37 -33.23 35.61
C PRO A 193 29.12 -32.69 37.03
N SER A 194 28.01 -33.11 37.62
CA SER A 194 27.65 -32.80 39.01
C SER A 194 28.66 -33.38 40.00
N SER A 195 29.34 -32.52 40.75
CA SER A 195 29.91 -32.87 42.07
C SER A 195 29.94 -31.62 42.97
N PRO A 196 29.61 -31.72 44.27
CA PRO A 196 29.45 -30.56 45.14
C PRO A 196 30.73 -30.21 45.92
N ALA A 197 30.78 -28.94 46.34
CA ALA A 197 31.64 -28.34 47.37
C ALA A 197 33.06 -27.92 46.97
N ALA A 198 33.27 -26.60 46.80
CA ALA A 198 34.10 -25.80 47.71
C ALA A 198 34.11 -24.29 47.33
N ALA A 199 34.24 -23.49 48.38
CA ALA A 199 34.16 -22.04 48.53
C ALA A 199 34.98 -21.11 47.58
N SER A 200 34.39 -19.91 47.43
CA SER A 200 35.02 -18.58 47.39
C SER A 200 36.01 -18.21 46.27
N ALA A 201 35.52 -17.45 45.28
CA ALA A 201 36.28 -16.43 44.55
C ALA A 201 35.34 -15.27 44.15
N PRO A 202 35.82 -14.00 44.10
CA PRO A 202 34.98 -12.84 43.81
C PRO A 202 34.61 -12.74 42.33
N PRO A 203 33.51 -12.05 41.98
CA PRO A 203 33.05 -11.96 40.60
C PRO A 203 33.96 -11.03 39.80
N VAL A 204 34.58 -11.57 38.75
CA VAL A 204 35.17 -10.76 37.67
C VAL A 204 34.00 -10.13 36.91
N SER A 205 33.79 -8.85 37.15
CA SER A 205 32.87 -8.00 36.40
C SER A 205 33.48 -7.68 35.02
N GLY A 206 32.69 -7.84 33.96
CA GLY A 206 33.00 -7.21 32.66
C GLY A 206 33.03 -8.07 31.41
N ALA A 207 32.75 -9.38 31.47
CA ALA A 207 32.53 -10.19 30.27
C ALA A 207 31.03 -10.29 29.99
N GLY A 208 30.46 -9.28 29.34
CA GLY A 208 29.12 -9.40 28.76
C GLY A 208 29.10 -10.58 27.80
N SER A 209 28.16 -11.51 28.01
CA SER A 209 27.99 -12.68 27.16
C SER A 209 27.83 -12.25 25.71
N TRP A 210 28.64 -12.82 24.82
CA TRP A 210 28.60 -12.59 23.36
C TRP A 210 27.21 -12.78 22.74
N ALA A 211 26.32 -13.55 23.40
CA ALA A 211 24.93 -13.74 22.99
C ALA A 211 24.09 -12.44 23.05
N GLN A 212 24.55 -11.39 23.75
CA GLN A 212 23.84 -10.10 23.81
C GLN A 212 24.22 -9.13 22.68
N LEU A 213 25.28 -9.39 21.92
CA LEU A 213 25.90 -8.40 21.03
C LEU A 213 25.40 -8.44 19.58
N VAL A 214 24.68 -9.50 19.18
CA VAL A 214 24.09 -9.60 17.85
C VAL A 214 22.63 -9.95 18.02
N ASP A 215 21.75 -9.01 17.73
CA ASP A 215 20.32 -9.30 17.56
C ASP A 215 20.15 -10.11 16.28
N VAL A 216 20.23 -11.45 16.42
CA VAL A 216 20.13 -12.41 15.30
C VAL A 216 18.79 -12.28 14.57
N SER A 217 17.76 -11.76 15.23
CA SER A 217 16.42 -11.58 14.65
C SER A 217 16.37 -10.53 13.53
N SER A 218 17.10 -9.42 13.68
CA SER A 218 17.21 -8.40 12.63
C SER A 218 18.07 -8.84 11.44
N PHE A 219 19.01 -9.77 11.67
CA PHE A 219 19.82 -10.39 10.61
C PHE A 219 19.01 -11.40 9.79
N ALA A 220 18.18 -12.23 10.45
CA ALA A 220 17.30 -13.20 9.78
C ALA A 220 16.21 -12.51 8.94
N ALA A 221 15.63 -11.40 9.41
CA ALA A 221 14.63 -10.64 8.67
C ALA A 221 15.18 -10.02 7.37
N CYS A 222 16.48 -9.67 7.31
CA CYS A 222 17.12 -9.16 6.10
C CYS A 222 17.28 -10.23 5.00
N MET A 223 17.12 -11.51 5.35
CA MET A 223 17.36 -12.67 4.50
C MET A 223 16.08 -13.39 4.06
N ASP A 224 14.90 -12.90 4.46
CA ASP A 224 13.64 -13.49 4.02
C ASP A 224 13.50 -13.35 2.48
N PRO A 225 13.50 -14.47 1.72
CA PRO A 225 13.36 -14.43 0.27
C PRO A 225 12.09 -13.70 -0.19
N PHE A 226 11.01 -13.75 0.60
CA PHE A 226 9.79 -13.02 0.30
C PHE A 226 10.04 -11.51 0.31
N LEU A 227 10.64 -10.97 1.38
CA LEU A 227 10.93 -9.55 1.52
C LEU A 227 11.91 -9.07 0.45
N ILE A 228 12.96 -9.85 0.16
CA ILE A 228 13.92 -9.53 -0.89
C ILE A 228 13.23 -9.42 -2.24
N HIS A 229 12.38 -10.40 -2.61
CA HIS A 229 11.66 -10.39 -3.88
C HIS A 229 10.65 -9.23 -3.99
N VAL A 230 9.90 -8.92 -2.92
CA VAL A 230 9.00 -7.75 -2.89
C VAL A 230 9.80 -6.45 -3.02
N ARG A 231 10.99 -6.38 -2.42
CA ARG A 231 11.86 -5.22 -2.50
C ARG A 231 12.45 -5.04 -3.91
N ILE A 232 12.95 -6.10 -4.54
CA ILE A 232 13.42 -6.08 -5.93
C ILE A 232 12.31 -5.59 -6.85
N ALA A 233 11.10 -6.15 -6.72
CA ALA A 233 9.96 -5.72 -7.50
C ALA A 233 9.68 -4.23 -7.28
N SER A 234 9.64 -3.77 -6.02
CA SER A 234 9.40 -2.36 -5.71
C SER A 234 10.43 -1.43 -6.34
N LEU A 235 11.72 -1.81 -6.33
CA LEU A 235 12.79 -1.01 -6.94
C LEU A 235 12.62 -0.91 -8.46
N TYR A 236 12.27 -1.98 -9.17
CA TYR A 236 11.98 -1.88 -10.60
C TYR A 236 10.77 -0.99 -10.91
N LEU A 237 9.75 -1.01 -10.05
CA LEU A 237 8.58 -0.14 -10.18
C LEU A 237 8.94 1.32 -9.90
N ASP A 238 9.83 1.58 -8.94
CA ASP A 238 10.33 2.93 -8.62
C ASP A 238 11.23 3.46 -9.75
N ALA A 239 12.12 2.62 -10.30
CA ALA A 239 12.96 2.93 -11.46
C ALA A 239 12.12 3.46 -12.62
N TRP A 240 11.02 2.79 -12.91
CA TRP A 240 10.14 3.13 -14.01
C TRP A 240 9.27 4.37 -13.74
N GLU A 241 8.99 4.70 -12.48
CA GLU A 241 8.30 5.94 -12.12
C GLU A 241 9.18 7.19 -12.23
N GLU A 242 10.49 7.04 -12.04
CA GLU A 242 11.47 8.15 -12.02
C GLU A 242 12.21 8.31 -13.37
N GLU A 243 12.66 7.22 -13.98
CA GLU A 243 13.24 7.26 -15.32
C GLU A 243 12.12 7.35 -16.35
N CYS A 244 12.00 8.48 -17.05
CA CYS A 244 10.99 8.74 -18.08
C CYS A 244 10.59 7.46 -18.81
N TRP A 245 9.34 7.03 -18.61
CA TRP A 245 8.77 5.77 -19.13
C TRP A 245 9.06 5.50 -20.62
N GLU A 246 9.31 6.55 -21.40
CA GLU A 246 9.70 6.51 -22.81
C GLU A 246 11.10 5.91 -23.08
N ARG A 247 12.02 5.99 -22.11
CA ARG A 247 13.43 5.59 -22.27
C ARG A 247 13.74 4.21 -21.69
N GLN A 248 12.86 3.65 -20.87
CA GLN A 248 13.15 2.36 -20.25
C GLN A 248 13.01 1.19 -21.24
N PRO A 249 13.83 0.14 -21.10
CA PRO A 249 13.61 -1.10 -21.80
C PRO A 249 12.23 -1.64 -21.42
N ARG A 250 11.44 -2.06 -22.41
CA ARG A 250 10.04 -2.54 -22.29
C ARG A 250 9.80 -3.72 -21.30
N GLY A 251 10.76 -4.07 -20.44
CA GLY A 251 10.72 -5.23 -19.55
C GLY A 251 10.60 -4.93 -18.04
N SER A 252 10.87 -3.72 -17.54
CA SER A 252 10.95 -3.50 -16.07
C SER A 252 9.67 -3.86 -15.31
N GLY A 253 8.50 -3.55 -15.87
CA GLY A 253 7.20 -3.97 -15.31
C GLY A 253 6.97 -5.48 -15.35
N GLU A 254 7.50 -6.18 -16.36
CA GLU A 254 7.42 -7.65 -16.45
C GLU A 254 8.39 -8.33 -15.49
N THR A 255 9.60 -7.79 -15.36
CA THR A 255 10.62 -8.21 -14.38
C THR A 255 10.08 -8.06 -12.96
N ALA A 256 9.49 -6.90 -12.63
CA ALA A 256 8.84 -6.70 -11.34
C ALA A 256 7.69 -7.70 -11.10
N ALA A 257 6.86 -7.95 -12.11
CA ALA A 257 5.78 -8.95 -12.02
C ALA A 257 6.33 -10.36 -11.79
N GLU A 258 7.47 -10.71 -12.38
CA GLU A 258 8.15 -11.99 -12.17
C GLU A 258 8.65 -12.13 -10.74
N TRP A 259 9.33 -11.12 -10.21
CA TRP A 259 9.79 -11.12 -8.82
C TRP A 259 8.62 -11.21 -7.83
N LEU A 260 7.49 -10.57 -8.11
CA LEU A 260 6.28 -10.76 -7.29
C LEU A 260 5.69 -12.18 -7.37
N ARG A 261 5.74 -12.83 -8.54
CA ARG A 261 5.35 -14.25 -8.65
C ARG A 261 6.26 -15.14 -7.80
N ARG A 262 7.57 -14.87 -7.79
CA ARG A 262 8.53 -15.57 -6.92
C ARG A 262 8.26 -15.29 -5.44
N ALA A 263 7.99 -14.05 -5.05
CA ALA A 263 7.58 -13.72 -3.69
C ALA A 263 6.32 -14.52 -3.27
N GLN A 264 5.29 -14.51 -4.12
CA GLN A 264 4.07 -15.26 -3.86
C GLN A 264 4.31 -16.76 -3.71
N TYR A 265 5.20 -17.35 -4.52
CA TYR A 265 5.61 -18.74 -4.38
C TYR A 265 6.20 -19.02 -2.99
N HIS A 266 7.13 -18.17 -2.51
CA HIS A 266 7.70 -18.32 -1.17
C HIS A 266 6.67 -18.16 -0.05
N ALA A 267 5.75 -17.20 -0.17
CA ALA A 267 4.66 -17.04 0.80
C ALA A 267 3.73 -18.25 0.84
N THR A 268 3.39 -18.84 -0.33
CA THR A 268 2.60 -20.07 -0.37
C THR A 268 3.35 -21.26 0.21
N LYS A 269 4.65 -21.38 -0.07
CA LYS A 269 5.51 -22.44 0.46
C LYS A 269 5.61 -22.37 1.98
N ALA A 270 5.83 -21.17 2.53
CA ALA A 270 5.87 -20.94 3.99
C ALA A 270 4.56 -21.38 4.66
N ARG A 271 3.40 -20.96 4.12
CA ARG A 271 2.09 -21.39 4.62
C ARG A 271 1.90 -22.90 4.54
N THR A 272 2.32 -23.54 3.45
CA THR A 272 2.22 -25.02 3.34
C THR A 272 3.11 -25.72 4.37
N CYS A 273 4.31 -25.20 4.63
CA CYS A 273 5.20 -25.72 5.67
C CYS A 273 4.59 -25.55 7.06
N GLU A 274 4.02 -24.38 7.39
CA GLU A 274 3.31 -24.17 8.66
C GLU A 274 2.12 -25.13 8.83
N THR A 275 1.33 -25.34 7.77
CA THR A 275 0.22 -26.32 7.83
C THR A 275 0.72 -27.75 7.96
N MET A 276 1.85 -28.10 7.34
CA MET A 276 2.47 -29.42 7.45
C MET A 276 3.08 -29.64 8.83
N GLU A 277 3.79 -28.66 9.39
CA GLU A 277 4.35 -28.71 10.74
C GLU A 277 3.25 -28.75 11.79
N SER A 278 2.20 -27.94 11.64
CA SER A 278 1.00 -28.01 12.49
C SER A 278 0.29 -29.37 12.40
N SER A 279 0.20 -29.97 11.20
CA SER A 279 -0.38 -31.30 11.01
C SER A 279 0.52 -32.45 11.48
N ALA A 280 1.84 -32.32 11.33
CA ALA A 280 2.83 -33.31 11.75
C ALA A 280 3.04 -33.26 13.27
N TRP A 281 2.94 -32.08 13.88
CA TRP A 281 2.87 -31.93 15.34
C TRP A 281 1.52 -32.42 15.88
N SER A 282 0.39 -32.13 15.22
CA SER A 282 -0.91 -32.70 15.61
C SER A 282 -0.94 -34.23 15.48
N ALA A 283 -0.15 -34.82 14.58
CA ALA A 283 0.02 -36.26 14.43
C ALA A 283 1.06 -36.85 15.41
N ALA A 284 2.03 -36.05 15.86
CA ALA A 284 3.03 -36.43 16.86
C ALA A 284 2.55 -36.19 18.30
N SER A 285 1.52 -35.37 18.53
CA SER A 285 1.00 -34.99 19.85
C SER A 285 -0.05 -35.95 20.41
N THR A 286 -0.27 -37.11 19.80
CA THR A 286 -1.16 -38.14 20.37
C THR A 286 -0.50 -39.03 21.44
N GLU A 287 0.80 -38.86 21.72
CA GLU A 287 1.44 -39.55 22.84
C GLU A 287 2.35 -38.61 23.64
N SER A 288 1.99 -38.43 24.92
CA SER A 288 2.80 -37.90 26.03
C SER A 288 2.59 -36.43 26.47
N ALA A 289 1.87 -36.32 27.59
CA ALA A 289 1.93 -35.34 28.68
C ALA A 289 2.33 -33.88 28.39
N GLU A 290 1.32 -33.01 28.56
CA GLU A 290 1.37 -31.57 28.78
C GLU A 290 2.58 -31.12 29.63
N THR A 291 3.47 -30.30 29.05
CA THR A 291 4.39 -29.46 29.81
C THR A 291 4.04 -27.98 29.60
N PRO A 292 3.94 -27.17 30.68
CA PRO A 292 3.54 -25.76 30.62
C PRO A 292 4.56 -24.84 29.92
N GLU A 293 5.74 -25.32 29.58
CA GLU A 293 6.75 -24.56 28.82
C GLU A 293 6.41 -24.46 27.33
N THR A 294 5.67 -25.43 26.80
CA THR A 294 5.26 -25.46 25.39
C THR A 294 4.14 -24.45 25.11
N ASP A 295 3.19 -24.30 26.04
CA ASP A 295 2.15 -23.26 25.99
C ASP A 295 2.74 -21.86 26.20
N ALA A 296 3.76 -21.69 27.05
CA ALA A 296 4.44 -20.41 27.25
C ALA A 296 5.28 -19.98 26.04
N TRP A 297 5.84 -20.94 25.29
CA TRP A 297 6.57 -20.68 24.05
C TRP A 297 5.62 -20.40 22.88
N LEU A 298 4.54 -21.16 22.71
CA LEU A 298 3.51 -20.90 21.71
C LEU A 298 2.79 -19.56 21.96
N GLN A 299 2.49 -19.23 23.22
CA GLN A 299 1.98 -17.91 23.58
C GLN A 299 3.01 -16.81 23.34
N ARG A 300 4.31 -17.03 23.54
CA ARG A 300 5.36 -16.04 23.19
C ARG A 300 5.56 -15.89 21.69
N LEU A 301 5.44 -16.97 20.91
CA LEU A 301 5.55 -16.95 19.46
C LEU A 301 4.31 -16.27 18.85
N GLU A 302 3.10 -16.61 19.30
CA GLU A 302 1.88 -15.88 18.98
C GLU A 302 1.98 -14.43 19.42
N GLU A 303 2.50 -14.13 20.61
CA GLU A 303 2.70 -12.76 21.09
C GLU A 303 3.71 -11.98 20.24
N VAL A 304 4.78 -12.61 19.73
CA VAL A 304 5.78 -11.98 18.85
C VAL A 304 5.23 -11.79 17.44
N LEU A 305 4.52 -12.78 16.88
CA LEU A 305 3.85 -12.68 15.59
C LEU A 305 2.71 -11.64 15.62
N ARG A 306 1.98 -11.58 16.73
CA ARG A 306 0.90 -10.62 17.00
C ARG A 306 1.43 -9.21 17.35
N LYS A 307 2.58 -9.10 18.04
CA LYS A 307 3.24 -7.81 18.35
C LYS A 307 4.03 -7.23 17.19
N SER A 308 4.54 -8.05 16.28
CA SER A 308 5.42 -7.57 15.21
C SER A 308 4.68 -6.69 14.20
N GLY A 309 3.36 -6.84 14.04
CA GLY A 309 2.61 -6.19 12.95
C GLY A 309 3.18 -6.51 11.55
N GLY A 310 4.15 -7.43 11.49
CA GLY A 310 5.04 -7.66 10.36
C GLY A 310 4.27 -8.32 9.23
N ASP A 311 3.47 -9.34 9.53
CA ASP A 311 2.68 -10.06 8.52
C ASP A 311 1.65 -9.16 7.85
N ALA A 312 1.01 -8.26 8.60
CA ALA A 312 0.06 -7.31 8.03
C ALA A 312 0.78 -6.28 7.15
N ALA A 313 1.91 -5.73 7.61
CA ALA A 313 2.72 -4.80 6.84
C ALA A 313 3.32 -5.44 5.58
N MET A 314 3.78 -6.69 5.69
CA MET A 314 4.32 -7.50 4.60
C MET A 314 3.25 -7.87 3.58
N ALA A 315 2.09 -8.35 4.02
CA ALA A 315 0.96 -8.65 3.16
C ALA A 315 0.45 -7.38 2.46
N CYS A 316 0.41 -6.24 3.17
CA CYS A 316 0.08 -4.96 2.56
C CYS A 316 1.14 -4.56 1.52
N GLY A 317 2.44 -4.67 1.84
CA GLY A 317 3.53 -4.36 0.92
C GLY A 317 3.45 -5.15 -0.39
N ALA A 318 3.25 -6.46 -0.31
CA ALA A 318 3.06 -7.30 -1.49
C ALA A 318 1.78 -6.97 -2.26
N THR A 319 0.67 -6.72 -1.55
CA THR A 319 -0.60 -6.31 -2.18
C THR A 319 -0.45 -4.99 -2.95
N VAL A 320 0.26 -4.02 -2.36
CA VAL A 320 0.55 -2.73 -3.01
C VAL A 320 1.46 -2.92 -4.22
N ALA A 321 2.49 -3.76 -4.12
CA ALA A 321 3.37 -4.04 -5.26
C ALA A 321 2.60 -4.74 -6.41
N HIS A 322 1.72 -5.70 -6.10
CA HIS A 322 0.84 -6.32 -7.10
C HIS A 322 -0.13 -5.32 -7.72
N ALA A 323 -0.70 -4.41 -6.91
CA ALA A 323 -1.57 -3.35 -7.40
C ALA A 323 -0.82 -2.39 -8.34
N ARG A 324 0.43 -2.01 -8.01
CA ARG A 324 1.31 -1.22 -8.88
C ARG A 324 1.58 -1.93 -10.20
N VAL A 325 1.94 -3.23 -10.18
CA VAL A 325 2.13 -4.00 -11.42
C VAL A 325 0.86 -4.03 -12.27
N ALA A 326 -0.32 -4.15 -11.67
CA ALA A 326 -1.59 -4.09 -12.39
C ALA A 326 -1.84 -2.68 -12.99
N ASP A 327 -1.55 -1.62 -12.23
CA ASP A 327 -1.65 -0.21 -12.65
C ASP A 327 -0.80 0.03 -13.90
N TYR A 328 0.45 -0.44 -13.88
CA TYR A 328 1.38 -0.33 -15.02
C TYR A 328 0.94 -1.12 -16.25
N ARG A 329 0.23 -2.24 -16.07
CA ARG A 329 -0.30 -3.04 -17.17
C ARG A 329 -1.60 -2.49 -17.75
N GLY A 330 -2.13 -1.38 -17.20
CA GLY A 330 -3.44 -0.86 -17.57
C GLY A 330 -4.61 -1.68 -17.02
N ASP A 331 -4.37 -2.66 -16.14
CA ASP A 331 -5.42 -3.42 -15.44
C ASP A 331 -5.88 -2.62 -14.20
N PHE A 332 -6.48 -1.47 -14.48
CA PHE A 332 -6.82 -0.49 -13.45
C PHE A 332 -7.93 -0.96 -12.51
N LEU A 333 -8.79 -1.89 -12.91
CA LEU A 333 -9.78 -2.51 -12.02
C LEU A 333 -9.10 -3.34 -10.93
N ARG A 334 -8.15 -4.19 -11.34
CA ARG A 334 -7.36 -4.98 -10.39
C ARG A 334 -6.47 -4.09 -9.53
N ALA A 335 -5.85 -3.06 -10.11
CA ALA A 335 -5.04 -2.09 -9.38
C ALA A 335 -5.86 -1.36 -8.32
N GLY A 336 -7.01 -0.78 -8.70
CA GLY A 336 -7.93 -0.09 -7.79
C GLY A 336 -8.40 -0.97 -6.64
N ARG A 337 -8.80 -2.21 -6.93
CA ARG A 337 -9.16 -3.20 -5.90
C ARG A 337 -7.98 -3.53 -4.99
N GLY A 338 -6.78 -3.70 -5.55
CA GLY A 338 -5.56 -4.00 -4.79
C GLY A 338 -5.20 -2.87 -3.83
N TYR A 339 -5.24 -1.62 -4.28
CA TYR A 339 -4.99 -0.45 -3.43
C TYR A 339 -6.04 -0.29 -2.33
N LEU A 340 -7.33 -0.49 -2.63
CA LEU A 340 -8.38 -0.48 -1.61
C LEU A 340 -8.19 -1.62 -0.59
N THR A 341 -7.82 -2.81 -1.05
CA THR A 341 -7.57 -3.97 -0.15
C THR A 341 -6.40 -3.67 0.79
N ALA A 342 -5.31 -3.08 0.28
CA ALA A 342 -4.19 -2.65 1.11
C ALA A 342 -4.60 -1.54 2.09
N LEU A 343 -5.39 -0.55 1.64
CA LEU A 343 -5.89 0.53 2.49
C LEU A 343 -6.74 -0.01 3.65
N PHE A 344 -7.72 -0.87 3.36
CA PHE A 344 -8.56 -1.49 4.40
C PHE A 344 -7.78 -2.47 5.27
N GLY A 345 -6.76 -3.14 4.72
CA GLY A 345 -5.84 -3.98 5.48
C GLY A 345 -5.08 -3.19 6.55
N ILE A 346 -4.56 -2.02 6.18
CA ILE A 346 -3.89 -1.09 7.09
C ILE A 346 -4.88 -0.52 8.11
N GLU A 347 -6.07 -0.10 7.69
CA GLU A 347 -7.09 0.44 8.60
C GLU A 347 -7.55 -0.61 9.62
N ASN A 348 -7.79 -1.84 9.19
CA ASN A 348 -8.14 -2.96 10.08
C ASN A 348 -6.99 -3.34 11.02
N ALA A 349 -5.74 -3.28 10.56
CA ALA A 349 -4.58 -3.48 11.42
C ALA A 349 -4.47 -2.37 12.49
N HIS A 350 -4.71 -1.12 12.09
CA HIS A 350 -4.73 0.02 12.99
C HIS A 350 -5.87 -0.06 14.02
N GLN A 351 -7.10 -0.38 13.61
CA GLN A 351 -8.23 -0.56 14.52
C GLN A 351 -7.98 -1.69 15.53
N ARG A 352 -7.43 -2.83 15.08
CA ARG A 352 -7.05 -3.92 15.99
C ARG A 352 -5.96 -3.50 16.98
N TRP A 353 -5.00 -2.69 16.53
CA TRP A 353 -3.97 -2.14 17.40
C TRP A 353 -4.57 -1.19 18.46
N VAL A 354 -5.45 -0.27 18.06
CA VAL A 354 -6.16 0.65 18.97
C VAL A 354 -7.00 -0.11 19.99
N HIS A 355 -7.76 -1.12 19.57
CA HIS A 355 -8.53 -1.95 20.50
C HIS A 355 -7.61 -2.74 21.45
N TRP A 356 -6.46 -3.22 20.96
CA TRP A 356 -5.51 -3.92 21.81
C TRP A 356 -4.85 -3.00 22.84
N THR A 357 -4.46 -1.78 22.46
CA THR A 357 -3.89 -0.80 23.41
C THR A 357 -4.91 -0.38 24.45
N GLN A 358 -6.16 -0.12 24.07
CA GLN A 358 -7.26 0.13 25.01
C GLN A 358 -7.43 -1.05 25.99
N ALA A 359 -7.40 -2.28 25.50
CA ALA A 359 -7.48 -3.46 26.37
C ALA A 359 -6.24 -3.62 27.28
N GLN A 360 -5.05 -3.17 26.86
CA GLN A 360 -3.87 -3.13 27.74
C GLN A 360 -3.98 -2.04 28.81
N GLU A 361 -4.50 -0.86 28.46
CA GLU A 361 -4.78 0.22 29.40
C GLU A 361 -5.76 -0.25 30.48
N GLU A 362 -6.87 -0.88 30.08
CA GLU A 362 -7.86 -1.44 31.01
C GLU A 362 -7.21 -2.46 31.96
N ARG A 363 -6.40 -3.40 31.44
CA ARG A 363 -5.66 -4.37 32.27
C ARG A 363 -4.64 -3.71 33.20
N HIS A 364 -3.97 -2.65 32.75
CA HIS A 364 -3.01 -1.94 33.56
C HIS A 364 -3.71 -1.18 34.69
N VAL A 365 -4.81 -0.48 34.40
CA VAL A 365 -5.67 0.17 35.39
C VAL A 365 -6.19 -0.86 36.39
N GLU A 366 -6.72 -1.99 35.94
CA GLU A 366 -7.17 -3.08 36.81
C GLU A 366 -6.03 -3.64 37.69
N SER A 367 -4.81 -3.78 37.15
CA SER A 367 -3.63 -4.24 37.89
C SER A 367 -3.20 -3.23 38.96
N VAL A 368 -3.18 -1.94 38.62
CA VAL A 368 -2.84 -0.85 39.54
C VAL A 368 -3.89 -0.73 40.63
N GLU A 369 -5.18 -0.75 40.28
CA GLU A 369 -6.27 -0.75 41.26
C GLU A 369 -6.23 -1.97 42.17
N SER A 370 -5.96 -3.16 41.63
CA SER A 370 -5.84 -4.38 42.42
C SER A 370 -4.67 -4.31 43.40
N ARG A 371 -3.52 -3.73 42.99
CA ARG A 371 -2.40 -3.44 43.89
C ARG A 371 -2.76 -2.39 44.93
N MET A 372 -3.46 -1.31 44.56
CA MET A 372 -3.92 -0.29 45.50
C MET A 372 -4.92 -0.86 46.52
N ARG A 373 -5.86 -1.71 46.09
CA ARG A 373 -6.79 -2.42 46.99
C ARG A 373 -6.03 -3.35 47.94
N ALA A 374 -5.06 -4.11 47.43
CA ALA A 374 -4.21 -4.96 48.26
C ALA A 374 -3.36 -4.16 49.26
N MET A 375 -2.85 -2.99 48.89
CA MET A 375 -2.12 -2.09 49.79
C MET A 375 -3.04 -1.44 50.82
N ARG A 376 -4.24 -0.97 50.43
CA ARG A 376 -5.24 -0.43 51.36
C ARG A 376 -5.69 -1.47 52.39
N GLY A 377 -5.76 -2.75 52.01
CA GLY A 377 -6.05 -3.83 52.95
C GLY A 377 -4.94 -4.14 53.96
N ARG A 378 -3.71 -3.64 53.74
CA ARG A 378 -2.55 -3.87 54.62
C ARG A 378 -2.19 -2.67 55.49
N LEU A 379 -2.66 -1.47 55.17
CA LEU A 379 -2.35 -0.25 55.92
C LEU A 379 -3.36 -0.06 57.07
N SER A 380 -2.84 0.26 58.25
CA SER A 380 -3.63 0.66 59.42
C SER A 380 -4.36 1.98 59.16
N PRO A 381 -5.59 2.20 59.68
CA PRO A 381 -6.33 3.46 59.52
C PRO A 381 -5.55 4.72 59.94
N ALA A 382 -4.52 4.57 60.79
CA ALA A 382 -3.72 5.68 61.29
C ALA A 382 -2.63 6.18 60.31
N GLU A 383 -2.21 5.37 59.33
CA GLU A 383 -1.11 5.72 58.42
C GLU A 383 -1.59 6.35 57.10
N ALA A 384 -2.86 6.13 56.74
CA ALA A 384 -3.44 6.56 55.46
C ALA A 384 -3.62 8.09 55.31
N SER A 385 -3.52 8.86 56.40
CA SER A 385 -3.81 10.31 56.41
C SER A 385 -2.60 11.23 56.16
N SER A 386 -1.36 10.71 56.04
CA SER A 386 -0.15 11.56 56.03
C SER A 386 0.64 11.63 54.71
N THR A 387 0.35 10.81 53.70
CA THR A 387 1.14 10.76 52.46
C THR A 387 0.40 11.38 51.26
N SER A 388 0.63 12.67 51.00
CA SER A 388 0.32 13.32 49.71
C SER A 388 1.50 13.15 48.76
N ALA A 389 1.69 11.95 48.21
CA ALA A 389 2.74 11.70 47.21
C ALA A 389 2.21 12.06 45.81
N SER A 390 2.98 12.89 45.08
CA SER A 390 2.75 13.19 43.66
C SER A 390 2.66 11.90 42.83
N PRO A 391 1.85 11.88 41.75
CA PRO A 391 1.77 10.73 40.86
C PRO A 391 3.15 10.37 40.30
N PRO A 392 3.47 9.07 40.15
CA PRO A 392 4.79 8.62 39.74
C PRO A 392 5.07 8.95 38.27
N ARG A 393 6.32 9.34 37.97
CA ARG A 393 6.88 9.59 36.61
C ARG A 393 6.59 8.52 35.55
N HIS A 394 6.18 7.32 35.95
CA HIS A 394 5.82 6.23 35.04
C HIS A 394 4.56 6.51 34.19
N GLU A 395 3.63 7.38 34.64
CA GLU A 395 2.47 7.77 33.80
C GLU A 395 2.89 8.66 32.61
N GLU A 396 3.90 9.51 32.76
CA GLU A 396 4.41 10.35 31.66
C GLU A 396 5.21 9.53 30.63
N GLU A 397 5.97 8.52 31.07
CA GLU A 397 6.73 7.65 30.15
C GLU A 397 5.82 6.69 29.37
N ALA A 398 4.77 6.15 29.99
CA ALA A 398 3.78 5.31 29.32
C ALA A 398 3.02 6.09 28.24
N THR A 399 2.50 7.28 28.57
CA THR A 399 1.80 8.14 27.61
C THR A 399 2.71 8.66 26.49
N ALA A 400 4.00 8.89 26.75
CA ALA A 400 4.97 9.27 25.71
C ALA A 400 5.30 8.10 24.76
N TRP A 401 5.37 6.87 25.26
CA TRP A 401 5.58 5.67 24.44
C TRP A 401 4.34 5.38 23.56
N GLU A 402 3.14 5.53 24.12
CA GLU A 402 1.86 5.36 23.42
C GLU A 402 1.68 6.36 22.27
N ARG A 403 2.00 7.65 22.48
CA ARG A 403 1.97 8.66 21.40
C ARG A 403 2.95 8.31 20.28
N ARG A 404 4.16 7.87 20.62
CA ARG A 404 5.17 7.45 19.61
C ARG A 404 4.74 6.19 18.86
N ALA A 405 4.07 5.25 19.52
CA ALA A 405 3.57 4.04 18.89
C ALA A 405 2.35 4.30 17.99
N ALA A 406 1.45 5.21 18.40
CA ALA A 406 0.32 5.67 17.58
C ALA A 406 0.78 6.43 16.33
N ASP A 407 1.76 7.32 16.48
CA ASP A 407 2.37 8.06 15.37
C ASP A 407 3.20 7.15 14.43
N ALA A 408 3.68 6.00 14.91
CA ALA A 408 4.43 5.04 14.11
C ALA A 408 3.53 4.05 13.35
N ALA A 409 2.39 3.65 13.92
CA ALA A 409 1.46 2.68 13.32
C ALA A 409 0.51 3.31 12.28
N TYR A 410 0.24 4.61 12.39
CA TYR A 410 -0.55 5.36 11.42
C TYR A 410 0.40 6.24 10.61
N HIS A 411 0.61 5.94 9.33
CA HIS A 411 1.33 6.84 8.43
C HIS A 411 0.29 7.54 7.55
N PRO A 412 -0.26 8.71 7.94
CA PRO A 412 -1.27 9.43 7.16
C PRO A 412 -0.85 9.61 5.71
N TRP A 413 0.46 9.79 5.48
CA TRP A 413 1.00 9.93 4.14
C TRP A 413 0.82 8.64 3.32
N LEU A 414 1.00 7.44 3.90
CA LEU A 414 0.80 6.17 3.19
C LEU A 414 -0.67 5.96 2.82
N MET A 415 -1.59 6.21 3.76
CA MET A 415 -3.02 6.09 3.49
C MET A 415 -3.45 7.07 2.39
N ARG A 416 -2.99 8.33 2.45
CA ARG A 416 -3.22 9.32 1.40
C ARG A 416 -2.67 8.87 0.05
N HIS A 417 -1.48 8.30 0.04
CA HIS A 417 -0.85 7.79 -1.17
C HIS A 417 -1.64 6.63 -1.79
N LEU A 418 -2.04 5.64 -0.98
CA LEU A 418 -2.82 4.48 -1.44
C LEU A 418 -4.21 4.90 -1.92
N LEU A 419 -4.86 5.81 -1.20
CA LEU A 419 -6.16 6.34 -1.58
C LEU A 419 -6.10 7.10 -2.91
N ARG A 420 -5.07 7.94 -3.11
CA ARG A 420 -4.82 8.62 -4.38
C ARG A 420 -4.60 7.63 -5.52
N ARG A 421 -3.76 6.60 -5.32
CA ARG A 421 -3.54 5.55 -6.33
C ARG A 421 -4.82 4.78 -6.65
N ALA A 422 -5.60 4.42 -5.63
CA ALA A 422 -6.89 3.76 -5.80
C ALA A 422 -7.85 4.63 -6.63
N ALA A 423 -7.99 5.92 -6.29
CA ALA A 423 -8.83 6.86 -7.01
C ALA A 423 -8.40 7.01 -8.48
N ASN A 424 -7.10 7.19 -8.74
CA ASN A 424 -6.57 7.29 -10.10
C ASN A 424 -6.87 6.03 -10.91
N ALA A 425 -6.55 4.85 -10.37
CA ALA A 425 -6.80 3.59 -11.03
C ALA A 425 -8.29 3.39 -11.31
N ILE A 426 -9.18 3.60 -10.32
CA ILE A 426 -10.63 3.44 -10.55
C ILE A 426 -11.17 4.49 -11.55
N ALA A 427 -10.59 5.70 -11.58
CA ALA A 427 -10.95 6.71 -12.59
C ALA A 427 -10.58 6.26 -14.01
N LEU A 428 -9.40 5.64 -14.17
CA LEU A 428 -8.88 5.13 -15.45
C LEU A 428 -9.44 3.76 -15.85
N ALA A 429 -10.09 3.06 -14.91
CA ALA A 429 -10.68 1.77 -15.18
C ALA A 429 -11.76 1.84 -16.27
N PRO A 430 -11.93 0.75 -17.06
CA PRO A 430 -12.96 0.69 -18.08
C PRO A 430 -14.36 0.92 -17.45
N ALA A 431 -15.21 1.71 -18.13
CA ALA A 431 -16.54 1.98 -17.61
C ALA A 431 -17.39 0.70 -17.58
N GLY A 432 -18.03 0.40 -16.45
CA GLY A 432 -18.84 -0.80 -16.25
C GLY A 432 -19.24 -1.01 -14.78
N ALA A 433 -20.01 -2.07 -14.50
CA ALA A 433 -20.57 -2.33 -13.17
C ALA A 433 -19.49 -2.47 -12.07
N GLN A 434 -18.36 -3.13 -12.38
CA GLN A 434 -17.26 -3.29 -11.42
C GLN A 434 -16.62 -1.95 -11.05
N ARG A 435 -16.39 -1.07 -12.03
CA ARG A 435 -15.89 0.28 -11.78
C ARG A 435 -16.86 1.06 -10.90
N SER A 436 -18.15 1.05 -11.22
CA SER A 436 -19.18 1.73 -10.41
C SER A 436 -19.22 1.20 -8.97
N HIS A 437 -19.08 -0.11 -8.78
CA HIS A 437 -18.99 -0.70 -7.44
C HIS A 437 -17.75 -0.20 -6.68
N LEU A 438 -16.58 -0.18 -7.30
CA LEU A 438 -15.36 0.34 -6.68
C LEU A 438 -15.45 1.84 -6.38
N LEU A 439 -16.09 2.62 -7.26
CA LEU A 439 -16.41 4.04 -7.01
C LEU A 439 -17.29 4.19 -5.76
N HIS A 440 -18.34 3.39 -5.64
CA HIS A 440 -19.20 3.41 -4.45
C HIS A 440 -18.45 3.03 -3.17
N VAL A 441 -17.59 2.00 -3.22
CA VAL A 441 -16.75 1.61 -2.08
C VAL A 441 -15.80 2.73 -1.68
N LEU A 442 -15.15 3.37 -2.67
CA LEU A 442 -14.24 4.48 -2.43
C LEU A 442 -14.96 5.69 -1.83
N ILE A 443 -16.09 6.11 -2.42
CA ILE A 443 -16.91 7.24 -1.96
C ILE A 443 -17.50 6.97 -0.56
N GLY A 444 -17.87 5.72 -0.29
CA GLY A 444 -18.39 5.29 1.00
C GLY A 444 -17.33 5.15 2.09
N SER A 445 -16.05 5.16 1.75
CA SER A 445 -14.96 4.98 2.71
C SER A 445 -14.81 6.19 3.63
N ASP A 446 -14.82 5.95 4.94
CA ASP A 446 -14.52 6.97 5.94
C ASP A 446 -13.09 7.50 5.81
N ALA A 447 -12.14 6.70 5.30
CA ALA A 447 -10.78 7.15 5.04
C ALA A 447 -10.74 8.28 4.00
N LEU A 448 -11.61 8.24 2.98
CA LEU A 448 -11.74 9.33 2.01
C LEU A 448 -12.34 10.58 2.64
N ARG A 449 -13.31 10.42 3.55
CA ARG A 449 -13.92 11.54 4.28
C ARG A 449 -12.92 12.19 5.24
N ARG A 450 -12.15 11.40 5.99
CA ARG A 450 -11.06 11.88 6.85
C ARG A 450 -10.00 12.59 6.02
N TYR A 451 -9.60 12.01 4.88
CA TYR A 451 -8.67 12.66 3.97
C TYR A 451 -9.19 14.01 3.47
N ALA A 452 -10.46 14.09 3.09
CA ALA A 452 -11.10 15.34 2.67
C ALA A 452 -11.18 16.37 3.80
N ALA A 453 -11.43 15.93 5.04
CA ALA A 453 -11.47 16.77 6.23
C ALA A 453 -10.07 17.30 6.58
N ASP A 454 -9.04 16.46 6.57
CA ASP A 454 -7.66 16.86 6.85
C ASP A 454 -7.10 17.79 5.76
N ALA A 455 -7.52 17.57 4.51
CA ALA A 455 -7.24 18.46 3.38
C ALA A 455 -7.89 19.84 3.53
N SER A 456 -8.86 20.00 4.45
CA SER A 456 -9.48 21.30 4.68
C SER A 456 -8.59 22.26 5.47
N ASP A 457 -7.66 21.74 6.28
CA ASP A 457 -6.70 22.53 7.06
C ASP A 457 -5.36 22.76 6.34
N GLN A 458 -5.06 21.97 5.31
CA GLN A 458 -3.82 22.08 4.51
C GLN A 458 -4.11 22.77 3.16
N SER A 459 -3.06 23.24 2.46
CA SER A 459 -3.16 24.06 1.23
C SER A 459 -4.12 23.49 0.17
N VAL A 460 -4.63 24.38 -0.69
CA VAL A 460 -5.59 24.15 -1.79
C VAL A 460 -5.34 22.88 -2.63
N ASP A 461 -4.11 22.38 -2.67
CA ASP A 461 -3.67 21.20 -3.43
C ASP A 461 -4.31 19.88 -2.99
N ALA A 462 -4.83 19.77 -1.75
CA ALA A 462 -5.40 18.51 -1.25
C ALA A 462 -6.93 18.35 -1.48
N ARG A 463 -7.68 19.45 -1.66
CA ARG A 463 -9.14 19.41 -1.89
C ARG A 463 -9.51 19.06 -3.34
N PHE A 464 -8.72 19.57 -4.27
CA PHE A 464 -8.99 19.51 -5.70
C PHE A 464 -9.16 18.09 -6.31
N PRO A 465 -8.38 17.05 -5.95
CA PRO A 465 -8.49 15.75 -6.60
C PRO A 465 -9.81 15.06 -6.28
N LEU A 466 -10.32 15.22 -5.07
CA LEU A 466 -11.58 14.61 -4.68
C LEU A 466 -12.75 15.29 -5.37
N ASP A 467 -12.75 16.61 -5.50
CA ASP A 467 -13.85 17.32 -6.18
C ASP A 467 -13.86 17.03 -7.68
N VAL A 468 -12.70 16.92 -8.33
CA VAL A 468 -12.62 16.51 -9.74
C VAL A 468 -12.99 15.04 -9.92
N PHE A 469 -12.58 14.17 -8.99
CA PHE A 469 -13.00 12.77 -8.96
C PHE A 469 -14.50 12.62 -8.70
N MET A 470 -15.08 13.42 -7.81
CA MET A 470 -16.51 13.43 -7.53
C MET A 470 -17.29 14.06 -8.68
N ALA A 471 -16.73 15.04 -9.38
CA ALA A 471 -17.28 15.56 -10.64
C ALA A 471 -17.26 14.48 -11.74
N LEU A 472 -16.18 13.71 -11.84
CA LEU A 472 -16.07 12.50 -12.66
C LEU A 472 -17.13 11.44 -12.28
N CYS A 473 -17.47 11.31 -11.00
CA CYS A 473 -18.44 10.32 -10.52
C CYS A 473 -19.90 10.77 -10.64
N ARG A 474 -20.20 12.07 -10.50
CA ARG A 474 -21.56 12.63 -10.45
C ARG A 474 -22.24 12.80 -11.82
N HIS A 475 -21.90 11.95 -12.80
CA HIS A 475 -22.54 11.89 -14.11
C HIS A 475 -22.63 13.21 -14.89
N ARG A 476 -21.72 14.17 -14.65
CA ARG A 476 -21.62 15.35 -15.52
C ARG A 476 -20.68 15.03 -16.68
N ARG A 477 -21.12 15.37 -17.90
CA ARG A 477 -20.32 15.22 -19.13
C ARG A 477 -18.94 15.85 -18.93
N MET A 478 -17.89 15.10 -19.24
CA MET A 478 -16.51 15.57 -19.18
C MET A 478 -16.08 16.03 -20.57
N ARG A 479 -15.63 17.28 -20.70
CA ARG A 479 -14.97 17.78 -21.91
C ARG A 479 -13.51 18.05 -21.60
N LEU A 480 -12.62 17.56 -22.48
CA LEU A 480 -11.24 18.03 -22.45
C LEU A 480 -11.21 19.46 -23.02
N PRO A 481 -10.67 20.44 -22.28
CA PRO A 481 -10.45 21.80 -22.78
C PRO A 481 -9.64 21.80 -24.07
N SER A 482 -10.00 22.65 -25.02
CA SER A 482 -9.15 23.01 -26.16
C SER A 482 -8.03 23.96 -25.71
N ALA A 483 -6.79 23.76 -26.18
CA ALA A 483 -5.60 24.50 -25.74
C ALA A 483 -5.65 26.03 -25.98
N SER A 484 -6.59 26.52 -26.79
CA SER A 484 -6.66 27.91 -27.24
C SER A 484 -7.38 28.88 -26.28
N SER A 485 -7.94 28.41 -25.16
CA SER A 485 -8.55 29.33 -24.18
C SER A 485 -7.48 29.91 -23.24
N THR A 486 -6.80 30.97 -23.65
CA THR A 486 -5.89 31.77 -22.81
C THR A 486 -6.63 32.64 -21.77
N GLY A 487 -7.83 32.22 -21.35
CA GLY A 487 -8.63 32.88 -20.31
C GLY A 487 -8.01 32.71 -18.93
N SER A 488 -8.27 33.67 -18.04
CA SER A 488 -7.65 33.82 -16.72
C SER A 488 -7.57 32.53 -15.88
N SER A 489 -6.55 32.47 -15.03
CA SER A 489 -6.17 31.39 -14.11
C SER A 489 -7.29 30.74 -13.27
N ALA A 490 -8.50 31.29 -13.24
CA ALA A 490 -9.64 30.77 -12.47
C ALA A 490 -10.36 29.60 -13.17
N ASP A 491 -10.27 29.51 -14.51
CA ASP A 491 -10.88 28.43 -15.30
C ASP A 491 -9.82 27.47 -15.85
N ARG A 492 -8.76 27.19 -15.07
CA ARG A 492 -7.92 26.05 -15.42
C ARG A 492 -8.82 24.82 -15.47
N PRO A 493 -8.99 24.19 -16.63
CA PRO A 493 -9.95 23.13 -16.82
C PRO A 493 -9.57 21.97 -15.91
N GLN A 494 -10.47 21.64 -14.98
CA GLN A 494 -10.28 20.69 -13.88
C GLN A 494 -9.56 19.40 -14.28
N LEU A 495 -9.83 18.92 -15.48
CA LEU A 495 -9.23 17.71 -16.01
C LEU A 495 -7.73 17.87 -16.34
N ARG A 496 -7.27 19.02 -16.84
CA ARG A 496 -5.85 19.25 -17.12
C ARG A 496 -5.02 19.21 -15.84
N TYR A 497 -5.51 19.86 -14.78
CA TYR A 497 -4.88 19.78 -13.47
C TYR A 497 -4.91 18.35 -12.92
N PHE A 498 -6.02 17.60 -13.13
CA PHE A 498 -6.05 16.18 -12.80
C PHE A 498 -4.96 15.36 -13.52
N VAL A 499 -4.76 15.58 -14.82
CA VAL A 499 -3.71 14.91 -15.59
C VAL A 499 -2.32 15.29 -15.08
N ASP A 500 -2.05 16.58 -14.95
CA ASP A 500 -0.71 17.11 -14.72
C ASP A 500 -0.24 16.85 -13.27
N GLU A 501 -1.14 16.98 -12.30
CA GLU A 501 -0.80 16.88 -10.88
C GLU A 501 -1.09 15.51 -10.27
N PHE A 502 -2.15 14.82 -10.71
CA PHE A 502 -2.62 13.60 -10.04
C PHE A 502 -2.17 12.32 -10.70
N LEU A 503 -2.23 12.25 -12.02
CA LEU A 503 -1.85 11.04 -12.75
C LEU A 503 -0.34 10.87 -12.79
N PHE A 504 0.11 9.65 -12.54
CA PHE A 504 1.50 9.26 -12.76
C PHE A 504 1.81 9.33 -14.27
N PRO A 505 3.07 9.56 -14.67
CA PRO A 505 3.41 9.74 -16.10
C PRO A 505 2.85 8.66 -17.03
N HIS A 506 2.85 7.41 -16.60
CA HIS A 506 2.33 6.27 -17.35
C HIS A 506 0.81 6.14 -17.44
N GLN A 507 0.10 6.78 -16.53
CA GLN A 507 -1.36 6.84 -16.53
C GLN A 507 -1.87 7.90 -17.52
N ARG A 508 -0.98 8.77 -18.00
CA ARG A 508 -1.31 9.84 -18.95
C ARG A 508 -1.41 9.26 -20.36
N GLY A 509 -2.08 10.01 -21.25
CA GLY A 509 -2.21 9.65 -22.66
C GLY A 509 -3.42 8.76 -22.97
N GLU A 510 -3.18 7.63 -23.62
CA GLU A 510 -4.21 6.78 -24.23
C GLU A 510 -5.21 6.23 -23.21
N TRP A 511 -4.74 5.78 -22.04
CA TRP A 511 -5.58 5.23 -20.98
C TRP A 511 -6.64 6.21 -20.49
N LEU A 512 -6.22 7.44 -20.19
CA LEU A 512 -7.16 8.48 -19.75
C LEU A 512 -8.16 8.83 -20.85
N HIS A 513 -7.68 9.00 -22.09
CA HIS A 513 -8.54 9.31 -23.22
C HIS A 513 -9.63 8.23 -23.41
N ARG A 514 -9.22 6.96 -23.39
CA ARG A 514 -10.12 5.81 -23.49
C ARG A 514 -11.11 5.77 -22.32
N ALA A 515 -10.64 5.92 -21.08
CA ALA A 515 -11.48 5.89 -19.89
C ALA A 515 -12.54 7.01 -19.88
N LEU A 516 -12.17 8.22 -20.31
CA LEU A 516 -13.10 9.34 -20.46
C LEU A 516 -14.13 9.09 -21.56
N LEU A 517 -13.69 8.56 -22.70
CA LEU A 517 -14.57 8.24 -23.81
C LEU A 517 -15.62 7.19 -23.40
N GLU A 518 -15.17 6.10 -22.78
CA GLU A 518 -16.07 5.05 -22.26
C GLU A 518 -17.01 5.58 -21.17
N HIS A 519 -16.51 6.43 -20.26
CA HIS A 519 -17.35 7.05 -19.23
C HIS A 519 -18.42 7.95 -19.86
N ASN A 520 -18.06 8.77 -20.85
CA ASN A 520 -19.00 9.64 -21.54
C ASN A 520 -20.04 8.83 -22.31
N ILE A 521 -19.66 7.74 -22.98
CA ILE A 521 -20.61 6.84 -23.66
C ILE A 521 -21.57 6.21 -22.64
N ALA A 522 -21.07 5.70 -21.51
CA ALA A 522 -21.90 5.16 -20.43
C ALA A 522 -22.87 6.21 -19.86
N ALA A 523 -22.42 7.44 -19.65
CA ALA A 523 -23.26 8.54 -19.16
C ALA A 523 -24.33 8.94 -20.20
N LEU A 524 -23.97 8.96 -21.50
CA LEU A 524 -24.92 9.23 -22.59
C LEU A 524 -26.00 8.15 -22.67
N SER A 525 -25.66 6.88 -22.39
CA SER A 525 -26.64 5.79 -22.41
C SER A 525 -27.73 5.93 -21.34
N LEU A 526 -27.48 6.71 -20.29
CA LEU A 526 -28.48 7.00 -19.26
C LEU A 526 -29.44 8.12 -19.67
N VAL A 527 -29.00 9.03 -20.54
CA VAL A 527 -29.71 10.26 -20.92
C VAL A 527 -30.43 10.13 -22.26
N TYR A 528 -29.86 9.37 -23.19
CA TYR A 528 -30.36 9.21 -24.55
C TYR A 528 -30.92 7.81 -24.74
N ASN A 529 -32.07 7.70 -25.41
CA ASN A 529 -32.56 6.41 -25.92
C ASN A 529 -31.84 6.01 -27.21
N ASN A 530 -31.46 6.97 -28.04
CA ASN A 530 -30.61 6.75 -29.21
C ASN A 530 -29.78 8.01 -29.52
N ILE A 531 -28.67 7.83 -30.21
CA ILE A 531 -27.76 8.92 -30.61
C ILE A 531 -27.08 8.55 -31.92
N GLY A 532 -27.00 9.49 -32.87
CA GLY A 532 -26.28 9.30 -34.14
C GLY A 532 -24.77 9.35 -33.94
N PHE A 533 -23.98 8.67 -34.77
CA PHE A 533 -22.52 8.59 -34.63
C PHE A 533 -21.84 9.96 -34.62
N ALA A 534 -22.28 10.88 -35.47
CA ALA A 534 -21.75 12.25 -35.50
C ALA A 534 -22.05 13.05 -34.21
N GLU A 535 -23.19 12.79 -33.56
CA GLU A 535 -23.55 13.43 -32.29
C GLU A 535 -22.85 12.74 -31.11
N LEU A 536 -22.74 11.40 -31.14
CA LEU A 536 -21.95 10.63 -30.19
C LEU A 536 -20.50 11.08 -30.21
N GLN A 537 -19.88 11.17 -31.39
CA GLN A 537 -18.51 11.65 -31.51
C GLN A 537 -18.41 13.08 -30.97
N ARG A 538 -19.33 14.00 -31.28
CA ARG A 538 -19.29 15.37 -30.73
C ARG A 538 -19.42 15.43 -29.20
N HIS A 539 -20.21 14.55 -28.60
CA HIS A 539 -20.42 14.53 -27.14
C HIS A 539 -19.37 13.75 -26.38
N ALA A 540 -18.86 12.68 -26.99
CA ALA A 540 -17.87 11.80 -26.42
C ALA A 540 -16.44 12.27 -26.75
N ALA A 541 -16.27 13.11 -27.79
CA ALA A 541 -14.99 13.65 -28.22
C ALA A 541 -14.27 14.33 -27.07
N VAL A 542 -13.28 13.59 -26.61
CA VAL A 542 -12.07 14.15 -26.08
C VAL A 542 -11.21 14.51 -27.30
N HIS A 543 -11.03 15.78 -27.64
CA HIS A 543 -9.96 16.09 -28.58
C HIS A 543 -8.63 15.66 -27.96
N ARG A 544 -7.88 14.76 -28.62
CA ARG A 544 -6.49 14.51 -28.22
C ARG A 544 -5.75 15.84 -28.35
N HIS A 545 -5.11 16.29 -27.27
CA HIS A 545 -4.06 17.29 -27.38
C HIS A 545 -2.91 16.61 -28.12
N HIS A 546 -2.88 16.73 -29.44
CA HIS A 546 -1.63 16.52 -30.17
C HIS A 546 -0.72 17.69 -29.80
N GLU A 547 0.19 17.47 -28.85
CA GLU A 547 1.40 18.28 -28.64
C GLU A 547 2.35 18.12 -29.84
N ALA A 548 1.84 18.28 -31.06
CA ALA A 548 2.57 18.15 -32.32
C ALA A 548 2.58 19.48 -33.10
N SER A 549 2.60 20.61 -32.40
CA SER A 549 2.74 21.92 -33.05
C SER A 549 4.20 22.40 -33.21
N ASP A 550 5.19 21.77 -32.56
CA ASP A 550 6.58 22.28 -32.59
C ASP A 550 7.62 21.32 -33.20
N ALA A 551 7.24 20.11 -33.63
CA ALA A 551 8.11 19.22 -34.39
C ALA A 551 7.74 19.24 -35.88
N VAL A 552 8.14 20.32 -36.57
CA VAL A 552 8.10 20.43 -38.02
C VAL A 552 8.99 19.35 -38.64
N GLY A 553 8.39 18.33 -39.26
CA GLY A 553 9.08 17.48 -40.25
C GLY A 553 9.08 15.98 -39.99
N ALA A 554 7.90 15.34 -39.92
CA ALA A 554 7.77 13.90 -40.19
C ALA A 554 6.38 13.57 -40.74
N SER A 555 6.11 14.02 -41.97
CA SER A 555 4.95 13.64 -42.76
C SER A 555 5.13 12.21 -43.32
N ALA A 556 4.84 11.19 -42.52
CA ALA A 556 4.51 9.83 -42.98
C ALA A 556 3.85 8.98 -41.89
N SER A 557 2.61 8.53 -42.17
CA SER A 557 1.94 7.33 -41.60
C SER A 557 1.45 7.27 -40.14
N VAL A 558 1.10 8.37 -39.47
CA VAL A 558 0.23 8.28 -38.26
C VAL A 558 -1.25 8.34 -38.67
N GLN A 559 -1.68 7.39 -39.51
CA GLN A 559 -3.07 6.93 -39.56
C GLN A 559 -3.25 5.80 -38.54
N GLY A 560 -2.70 5.98 -37.33
CA GLY A 560 -2.95 5.11 -36.20
C GLY A 560 -4.42 5.31 -35.82
N ALA A 561 -5.26 4.38 -36.26
CA ALA A 561 -6.71 4.37 -36.14
C ALA A 561 -7.19 5.13 -34.91
N GLU A 562 -7.67 6.35 -35.10
CA GLU A 562 -8.45 7.03 -34.09
C GLU A 562 -9.62 6.10 -33.78
N GLU A 563 -9.66 5.56 -32.56
CA GLU A 563 -10.75 4.69 -32.14
C GLU A 563 -12.03 5.53 -32.18
N SER A 564 -12.81 5.36 -33.25
CA SER A 564 -14.13 5.98 -33.36
C SER A 564 -14.94 5.64 -32.12
N ALA A 565 -15.67 6.60 -31.56
CA ALA A 565 -16.56 6.39 -30.41
C ALA A 565 -17.55 5.23 -30.66
N GLU A 566 -17.89 4.99 -31.92
CA GLU A 566 -18.67 3.83 -32.37
C GLU A 566 -17.98 2.51 -32.04
N ARG A 567 -16.70 2.34 -32.40
CA ARG A 567 -15.94 1.11 -32.11
C ARG A 567 -15.82 0.87 -30.62
N VAL A 568 -15.60 1.95 -29.86
CA VAL A 568 -15.56 1.91 -28.40
C VAL A 568 -16.88 1.44 -27.82
N ALA A 569 -17.99 2.03 -28.27
CA ALA A 569 -19.34 1.63 -27.86
C ALA A 569 -19.65 0.18 -28.26
N ALA A 570 -19.26 -0.25 -29.46
CA ALA A 570 -19.40 -1.62 -29.93
C ALA A 570 -18.69 -2.61 -29.00
N CYS A 571 -17.44 -2.33 -28.63
CA CYS A 571 -16.70 -3.12 -27.64
C CYS A 571 -17.42 -3.14 -26.29
N MET A 572 -17.90 -1.99 -25.80
CA MET A 572 -18.62 -1.94 -24.52
C MET A 572 -19.94 -2.73 -24.53
N ILE A 573 -20.66 -2.78 -25.67
CA ILE A 573 -21.86 -3.60 -25.85
C ILE A 573 -21.48 -5.08 -25.84
N ALA A 574 -20.47 -5.47 -26.63
CA ALA A 574 -20.01 -6.86 -26.73
C ALA A 574 -19.52 -7.42 -25.39
N GLU A 575 -18.88 -6.58 -24.57
CA GLU A 575 -18.40 -6.93 -23.23
C GLU A 575 -19.50 -6.85 -22.16
N GLY A 576 -20.73 -6.46 -22.50
CA GLY A 576 -21.84 -6.30 -21.56
C GLY A 576 -21.62 -5.19 -20.53
N ARG A 577 -20.74 -4.22 -20.83
CA ARG A 577 -20.41 -3.10 -19.95
C ARG A 577 -21.38 -1.93 -20.09
N LEU A 578 -22.03 -1.82 -21.24
CA LEU A 578 -23.28 -1.08 -21.37
C LEU A 578 -24.41 -2.00 -20.94
N PRO A 579 -25.41 -1.51 -20.17
CA PRO A 579 -26.46 -2.34 -19.61
C PRO A 579 -27.22 -3.08 -20.72
N ALA A 580 -26.85 -4.34 -20.96
CA ALA A 580 -27.62 -5.29 -21.72
C ALA A 580 -28.80 -5.77 -20.87
N ALA A 581 -29.88 -6.22 -21.52
CA ALA A 581 -30.94 -6.93 -20.82
C ALA A 581 -30.31 -8.05 -19.98
N THR A 582 -30.57 -8.05 -18.68
CA THR A 582 -30.29 -9.22 -17.85
C THR A 582 -30.94 -10.41 -18.55
N PRO A 583 -30.20 -11.44 -18.99
CA PRO A 583 -30.84 -12.62 -19.52
C PRO A 583 -31.67 -13.23 -18.39
N GLY A 584 -32.98 -13.04 -18.46
CA GLY A 584 -33.91 -13.73 -17.59
C GLY A 584 -33.78 -15.23 -17.86
N ARG A 585 -33.07 -15.93 -16.98
CA ARG A 585 -32.92 -17.39 -16.92
C ARG A 585 -32.31 -18.07 -18.16
N SER A 586 -31.30 -18.90 -17.88
CA SER A 586 -30.62 -19.79 -18.80
C SER A 586 -31.55 -20.79 -19.51
N GLY A 587 -31.41 -20.87 -20.83
CA GLY A 587 -31.24 -22.12 -21.60
C GLY A 587 -32.43 -23.08 -21.73
N ALA A 588 -33.05 -23.10 -22.91
CA ALA A 588 -32.97 -24.22 -23.88
C ALA A 588 -34.15 -24.26 -24.88
N GLU A 589 -35.25 -23.54 -24.66
CA GLU A 589 -36.47 -23.69 -25.50
C GLU A 589 -36.77 -22.56 -26.49
N ALA A 590 -35.96 -21.51 -26.56
CA ALA A 590 -36.29 -20.31 -27.35
C ALA A 590 -35.94 -20.40 -28.86
N ALA A 591 -35.65 -21.59 -29.40
CA ALA A 591 -35.20 -21.72 -30.80
C ALA A 591 -36.32 -22.01 -31.82
N SER A 592 -37.60 -22.08 -31.44
CA SER A 592 -38.66 -22.50 -32.39
C SER A 592 -39.94 -21.67 -32.45
N ALA A 593 -39.97 -20.43 -31.95
CA ALA A 593 -41.13 -19.55 -32.10
C ALA A 593 -40.71 -18.18 -32.65
N ALA A 594 -40.63 -18.08 -33.98
CA ALA A 594 -40.59 -16.82 -34.69
C ALA A 594 -42.02 -16.24 -34.76
N SER A 595 -42.41 -15.45 -33.76
CA SER A 595 -43.60 -14.58 -33.83
C SER A 595 -43.35 -13.28 -33.09
N ASP A 596 -43.21 -12.18 -33.86
CA ASP A 596 -43.42 -10.74 -33.63
C ASP A 596 -43.18 -10.01 -32.28
N ASP A 597 -42.82 -10.68 -31.19
CA ASP A 597 -42.64 -10.03 -29.87
C ASP A 597 -41.15 -9.82 -29.51
N THR A 598 -40.36 -9.25 -30.44
CA THR A 598 -38.94 -8.92 -30.22
C THR A 598 -38.75 -7.58 -29.48
N GLU A 599 -39.32 -7.41 -28.29
CA GLU A 599 -39.22 -6.15 -27.52
C GLU A 599 -38.07 -6.06 -26.49
N ASP A 600 -37.16 -7.06 -26.41
CA ASP A 600 -36.06 -7.04 -25.42
C ASP A 600 -34.66 -7.22 -26.05
N THR A 601 -34.43 -6.57 -27.19
CA THR A 601 -33.07 -6.44 -27.73
C THR A 601 -32.28 -5.45 -26.86
N GLY A 602 -31.14 -5.89 -26.31
CA GLY A 602 -30.20 -5.02 -25.61
C GLY A 602 -29.69 -3.86 -26.48
N PRO A 603 -28.78 -3.01 -25.95
CA PRO A 603 -28.22 -1.93 -26.74
C PRO A 603 -27.58 -2.49 -28.01
N TYR A 604 -27.87 -1.87 -29.15
CA TYR A 604 -27.35 -2.30 -30.46
C TYR A 604 -26.94 -1.11 -31.31
N ILE A 605 -26.08 -1.38 -32.27
CA ILE A 605 -25.56 -0.41 -33.23
C ILE A 605 -26.20 -0.71 -34.57
N ASP A 606 -26.91 0.27 -35.13
CA ASP A 606 -27.44 0.20 -36.48
C ASP A 606 -26.47 0.94 -37.41
N GLN A 607 -25.75 0.17 -38.24
CA GLN A 607 -24.81 0.70 -39.21
C GLN A 607 -25.50 1.35 -40.42
N ALA A 608 -26.74 0.97 -40.73
CA ALA A 608 -27.48 1.58 -41.83
C ALA A 608 -28.00 2.98 -41.44
N ASP A 609 -28.45 3.13 -40.19
CA ASP A 609 -28.95 4.38 -39.63
C ASP A 609 -27.86 5.27 -39.01
N GLU A 610 -26.62 4.79 -38.96
CA GLU A 610 -25.49 5.43 -38.28
C GLU A 610 -25.82 5.84 -36.84
N ARG A 611 -26.51 4.95 -36.10
CA ARG A 611 -27.08 5.24 -34.78
C ARG A 611 -26.79 4.14 -33.78
N ILE A 612 -26.61 4.55 -32.53
CA ILE A 612 -26.60 3.64 -31.38
C ILE A 612 -27.94 3.77 -30.69
N TYR A 613 -28.62 2.64 -30.51
CA TYR A 613 -29.84 2.54 -29.72
C TYR A 613 -29.49 2.01 -28.34
N PHE A 614 -29.66 2.84 -27.32
CA PHE A 614 -29.52 2.46 -25.92
C PHE A 614 -30.84 1.91 -25.40
N ARG A 615 -30.79 1.01 -24.43
CA ARG A 615 -32.00 0.59 -23.74
C ARG A 615 -32.60 1.81 -23.03
N PRO A 616 -33.90 2.11 -23.21
CA PRO A 616 -34.53 3.19 -22.47
C PRO A 616 -34.32 2.96 -20.97
N SER A 617 -33.64 3.91 -20.31
CA SER A 617 -33.50 3.91 -18.86
C SER A 617 -34.89 3.75 -18.26
N ARG A 618 -35.14 2.68 -17.49
CA ARG A 618 -36.38 2.61 -16.71
C ARG A 618 -36.45 3.91 -15.88
N PRO A 619 -37.58 4.64 -15.88
CA PRO A 619 -37.67 6.00 -15.34
C PRO A 619 -37.41 6.12 -13.82
N HIS A 620 -37.09 5.03 -13.12
CA HIS A 620 -36.76 5.01 -11.70
C HIS A 620 -35.48 5.78 -11.30
N GLN A 621 -34.48 5.97 -12.20
CA GLN A 621 -33.19 6.55 -11.80
C GLN A 621 -33.05 8.07 -12.00
N VAL A 622 -33.74 8.68 -12.97
CA VAL A 622 -33.52 10.09 -13.33
C VAL A 622 -34.26 11.07 -12.39
N PHE A 623 -35.43 10.68 -11.87
CA PHE A 623 -36.24 11.59 -11.03
C PHE A 623 -35.75 11.74 -9.58
N VAL A 624 -35.06 10.74 -9.03
CA VAL A 624 -34.59 10.77 -7.64
C VAL A 624 -33.54 11.87 -7.43
N ALA A 625 -32.64 12.08 -8.40
CA ALA A 625 -31.62 13.12 -8.32
C ALA A 625 -32.20 14.54 -8.51
N ALA A 626 -33.18 14.71 -9.41
CA ALA A 626 -33.83 16.00 -9.65
C ALA A 626 -34.68 16.47 -8.45
N ALA A 627 -35.30 15.54 -7.71
CA ALA A 627 -36.03 15.85 -6.49
C ALA A 627 -35.10 16.32 -5.35
N ASP A 628 -33.92 15.71 -5.21
CA ASP A 628 -32.94 16.09 -4.20
C ASP A 628 -32.30 17.48 -4.51
N ASP A 629 -32.08 17.82 -5.78
CA ASP A 629 -31.61 19.16 -6.21
C ASP A 629 -32.69 20.25 -6.05
N ALA A 630 -33.96 19.94 -6.34
CA ALA A 630 -35.07 20.88 -6.13
C ALA A 630 -35.33 21.17 -4.64
N LEU A 631 -35.06 20.22 -3.76
CA LEU A 631 -35.18 20.35 -2.29
C LEU A 631 -34.02 21.11 -1.64
N ALA A 632 -32.95 21.41 -2.38
CA ALA A 632 -31.79 22.19 -1.95
C ALA A 632 -31.89 23.70 -2.30
N GLY A 633 -32.84 24.08 -3.15
CA GLY A 633 -33.14 25.49 -3.49
C GLY A 633 -34.10 26.16 -2.51
N HIS A 634 -33.88 27.44 -2.20
CA HIS A 634 -34.77 28.25 -1.34
C HIS A 634 -36.22 28.29 -1.85
N PRO A 635 -37.24 28.22 -0.97
CA PRO A 635 -38.63 28.30 -1.39
C PRO A 635 -39.04 29.77 -1.52
N GLY A 636 -39.29 30.22 -2.75
CA GLY A 636 -39.76 31.56 -3.01
C GLY A 636 -40.48 31.67 -4.35
N GLY A 637 -41.76 31.33 -4.36
CA GLY A 637 -42.70 31.90 -5.34
C GLY A 637 -43.59 30.92 -6.08
N LEU A 638 -44.87 31.31 -6.13
CA LEU A 638 -45.87 31.00 -7.15
C LEU A 638 -46.72 29.72 -6.98
N LEU A 639 -47.93 29.90 -6.44
CA LEU A 639 -49.15 29.30 -7.00
C LEU A 639 -50.34 30.24 -6.74
N ASP A 640 -50.81 30.88 -7.80
CA ASP A 640 -52.20 31.29 -7.95
C ASP A 640 -52.62 30.92 -9.38
N GLY A 641 -53.65 30.10 -9.52
CA GLY A 641 -53.98 29.47 -10.80
C GLY A 641 -55.18 28.54 -10.69
N THR A 642 -56.37 29.14 -10.73
CA THR A 642 -57.66 28.48 -10.90
C THR A 642 -57.73 27.77 -12.26
N THR A 643 -58.13 26.49 -12.28
CA THR A 643 -58.59 25.83 -13.51
C THR A 643 -59.87 25.05 -13.25
N GLY A 644 -60.85 25.28 -14.12
CA GLY A 644 -62.15 24.65 -14.11
C GLY A 644 -62.10 23.26 -14.75
N ASP A 645 -62.70 22.32 -14.04
CA ASP A 645 -62.93 20.92 -14.43
C ASP A 645 -64.01 20.88 -15.53
N THR A 646 -63.71 20.33 -16.72
CA THR A 646 -64.77 19.90 -17.65
C THR A 646 -64.63 18.41 -17.97
N ALA A 647 -65.74 17.69 -17.78
CA ALA A 647 -65.83 16.23 -17.83
C ALA A 647 -65.55 15.60 -19.22
N ALA A 648 -65.34 16.40 -20.27
CA ALA A 648 -65.09 15.93 -21.63
C ALA A 648 -63.65 15.44 -21.86
N GLU A 649 -62.67 15.89 -21.06
CA GLU A 649 -61.27 15.45 -21.21
C GLU A 649 -61.01 14.05 -20.60
N ARG A 650 -61.88 13.59 -19.70
CA ARG A 650 -61.73 12.26 -19.06
C ARG A 650 -62.05 11.10 -20.00
N GLU A 651 -62.89 11.31 -21.03
CA GLU A 651 -63.33 10.22 -21.91
C GLU A 651 -62.33 9.94 -23.06
N VAL A 652 -61.57 10.96 -23.49
CA VAL A 652 -60.50 10.79 -24.49
C VAL A 652 -59.25 10.15 -23.89
N ALA A 653 -58.96 10.40 -22.60
CA ALA A 653 -57.84 9.78 -21.89
C ALA A 653 -58.06 8.28 -21.63
N SER A 654 -59.30 7.83 -21.41
CA SER A 654 -59.61 6.41 -21.14
C SER A 654 -59.45 5.51 -22.37
N SER A 655 -59.70 6.04 -23.57
CA SER A 655 -59.65 5.28 -24.84
C SER A 655 -58.21 5.07 -25.36
N ALA A 656 -57.28 5.97 -25.01
CA ALA A 656 -55.88 5.88 -25.40
C ALA A 656 -55.04 4.93 -24.53
N LEU A 657 -55.54 4.55 -23.34
CA LEU A 657 -54.82 3.64 -22.42
C LEU A 657 -54.90 2.16 -22.82
N ASP A 658 -55.87 1.77 -23.65
CA ASP A 658 -56.16 0.34 -23.94
C ASP A 658 -55.34 -0.27 -25.10
N ARG A 659 -54.43 0.48 -25.73
CA ARG A 659 -53.77 0.02 -26.98
C ARG A 659 -52.26 -0.07 -26.97
N GLN A 660 -51.59 -0.01 -25.82
CA GLN A 660 -50.17 -0.40 -25.75
C GLN A 660 -49.84 -1.13 -24.45
N PRO A 661 -49.28 -2.36 -24.51
CA PRO A 661 -48.64 -2.96 -23.35
C PRO A 661 -47.31 -2.23 -23.10
N ARG A 662 -47.36 -1.00 -22.59
CA ARG A 662 -46.16 -0.36 -22.03
C ARG A 662 -45.74 -1.20 -20.83
N SER A 663 -44.53 -1.77 -20.87
CA SER A 663 -44.04 -2.66 -19.82
C SER A 663 -44.32 -2.08 -18.42
N LEU A 664 -45.07 -2.79 -17.59
CA LEU A 664 -45.47 -2.37 -16.24
C LEU A 664 -44.28 -1.99 -15.33
N ALA A 665 -43.07 -2.40 -15.69
CA ALA A 665 -41.83 -2.14 -14.96
C ALA A 665 -41.34 -0.67 -15.01
N SER A 666 -42.00 0.23 -15.74
CA SER A 666 -41.65 1.66 -15.80
C SER A 666 -42.57 2.56 -14.99
N TRP A 667 -43.52 2.01 -14.24
CA TRP A 667 -44.43 2.82 -13.42
C TRP A 667 -43.66 3.46 -12.27
N GLN A 668 -43.65 4.79 -12.21
CA GLN A 668 -42.88 5.60 -11.26
C GLN A 668 -43.40 5.55 -9.81
N ILE A 669 -44.28 4.59 -9.48
CA ILE A 669 -44.91 4.48 -8.15
C ILE A 669 -43.85 4.42 -7.06
N ASP A 670 -42.81 3.60 -7.23
CA ASP A 670 -41.74 3.47 -6.22
C ASP A 670 -41.00 4.78 -5.98
N ALA A 671 -40.75 5.58 -7.02
CA ALA A 671 -40.06 6.86 -6.90
C ALA A 671 -40.93 7.87 -6.15
N VAL A 672 -42.23 7.92 -6.45
CA VAL A 672 -43.20 8.76 -5.74
C VAL A 672 -43.30 8.33 -4.27
N CYS A 673 -43.42 7.03 -3.99
CA CYS A 673 -43.46 6.49 -2.63
C CYS A 673 -42.19 6.83 -1.84
N GLN A 674 -41.01 6.68 -2.45
CA GLN A 674 -39.74 7.05 -1.81
C GLN A 674 -39.64 8.56 -1.54
N ALA A 675 -40.08 9.40 -2.48
CA ALA A 675 -40.10 10.85 -2.29
C ALA A 675 -41.04 11.26 -1.14
N THR A 676 -42.27 10.72 -1.13
CA THR A 676 -43.24 10.93 -0.04
C THR A 676 -42.67 10.48 1.30
N HIS A 677 -42.00 9.32 1.34
CA HIS A 677 -41.35 8.82 2.56
C HIS A 677 -40.24 9.76 3.07
N ARG A 678 -39.38 10.28 2.18
CA ARG A 678 -38.32 11.25 2.55
C ARG A 678 -38.91 12.57 3.06
N ILE A 679 -39.96 13.07 2.41
CA ILE A 679 -40.66 14.28 2.84
C ILE A 679 -41.26 14.07 4.23
N ALA A 680 -41.94 12.94 4.47
CA ALA A 680 -42.48 12.59 5.77
C ALA A 680 -41.39 12.52 6.86
N GLN A 681 -40.26 11.84 6.59
CA GLN A 681 -39.12 11.80 7.52
C GLN A 681 -38.55 13.19 7.81
N ARG A 682 -38.49 14.08 6.80
CA ARG A 682 -37.99 15.45 6.97
C ARG A 682 -38.95 16.30 7.81
N ILE A 683 -40.25 16.20 7.56
CA ILE A 683 -41.29 16.85 8.38
C ILE A 683 -41.19 16.35 9.83
N ALA A 684 -41.02 15.05 10.05
CA ALA A 684 -40.87 14.47 11.39
C ALA A 684 -39.68 15.05 12.17
N ARG A 685 -38.54 15.22 11.49
CA ARG A 685 -37.33 15.79 12.10
C ARG A 685 -37.44 17.28 12.39
N LEU A 686 -38.07 18.04 11.48
CA LEU A 686 -38.16 19.50 11.60
C LEU A 686 -39.33 19.97 12.48
N CYS A 687 -40.44 19.23 12.48
CA CYS A 687 -41.68 19.60 13.16
C CYS A 687 -42.32 18.38 13.85
N PRO A 688 -41.67 17.80 14.88
CA PRO A 688 -42.17 16.58 15.53
C PRO A 688 -43.56 16.76 16.17
N HIS A 689 -43.90 17.99 16.59
CA HIS A 689 -45.20 18.33 17.17
C HIS A 689 -46.35 18.23 16.16
N LEU A 690 -46.12 18.54 14.88
CA LEU A 690 -47.17 18.41 13.85
C LEU A 690 -47.55 16.94 13.63
N ILE A 691 -46.61 16.02 13.76
CA ILE A 691 -46.88 14.57 13.67
C ILE A 691 -47.54 14.06 14.94
N ALA A 692 -47.12 14.54 16.12
CA ALA A 692 -47.71 14.16 17.40
C ALA A 692 -49.16 14.64 17.54
N ASP A 693 -49.45 15.88 17.11
CA ASP A 693 -50.81 16.46 17.13
C ASP A 693 -51.76 15.75 16.17
N ASP A 694 -51.25 15.26 15.03
CA ASP A 694 -52.05 14.52 14.06
C ASP A 694 -52.28 13.07 14.51
N ALA A 695 -51.26 12.40 15.07
CA ALA A 695 -51.39 11.07 15.66
C ALA A 695 -52.39 11.02 16.82
N GLY A 696 -52.50 12.10 17.60
CA GLY A 696 -53.51 12.26 18.66
C GLY A 696 -54.94 12.45 18.14
N ARG A 697 -55.12 12.89 16.88
CA ARG A 697 -56.43 13.11 16.25
C ARG A 697 -56.86 11.96 15.33
N SER A 698 -55.92 11.24 14.72
CA SER A 698 -56.19 10.21 13.71
C SER A 698 -56.24 8.77 14.24
N GLY A 699 -56.07 8.55 15.55
CA GLY A 699 -56.21 7.21 16.14
C GLY A 699 -55.07 6.24 15.79
N GLY A 700 -53.87 6.76 15.50
CA GLY A 700 -52.64 5.95 15.48
C GLY A 700 -52.23 5.32 14.14
N HIS A 701 -52.81 5.74 13.00
CA HIS A 701 -52.36 5.29 11.68
C HIS A 701 -51.85 6.47 10.85
N ILE A 702 -50.51 6.59 10.77
CA ILE A 702 -49.77 7.41 9.79
C ILE A 702 -48.95 6.47 8.92
#